data_AF-A0A7R9EAN1-F1
#
_entry.id   AF-A0A7R9EAN1-F1
#
_cell.length_a   1.000
_cell.length_b   1.000
_cell.length_c   1.000
_cell.angle_alpha   90.00
_cell.angle_beta   90.00
_cell.angle_gamma   90.00
#
_symmetry.space_group_name_H-M   'P 1'
#
loop_
_entity.id
_entity.type
_entity.pdbx_description
1 polymer ?
#
loop_
_entity_poly.entity_id
_entity_poly.type
_entity_poly.pdbx_seq_one_letter_code
_entity_poly.pdbx_strand_id
1 'polypeptide(L)'
;MFWEVVVETSWRGQLVERRIQTHLTQLEGWLTAWRTSINVEKSTVVLFTRKIKFYRPAPLRLFGEQIRWVDSVKYLRLTRNTKLTWRRHCNVRLNKARQRLGVLGSLLNWHSALSTRNGLTLYKQLLRPIIDYACPTWRHLTDTYMRRMQAFQSDHFRGLAQSFYARLPDAINTLIQGLGNYVIDPGSLRTCHSTVTVTTPAGSVPHRESADVCTCAVRNGTDRRSMLLASLVLVLLPLSLNGIDIQCVNFPEEECPPQDGCIILSYIKHNDSLLCCHFETTFLLQEALGEKIKEINEIKPGVNITALHIRNVSFYSLDVSALNNFPLQFVSITDNSVLRNLSGQFNQFQSGPGCLNFSTNNLDILDVNMLKNIDKLQFLDLSQNNLTSLPHLPDTNDTLHLDISGNKNVLCNEVKAIMMAENKPHFERQDNTYCSSSQTFHWFNSTERIPLLEKVCPQGHDYKCKCETVRLYIVPGRPPAYSVQVDCSGQRLTALPELLPNNTVHLNISNNNVSSLTPLVSNLAYKEIRVFIADNNYISSILNLEGSDFIKTFNVLSLRKNNLKTLPTYILSNTFDRNVNSKMYLGLNKLHCDCNTAQIIKMWLFTNKKYVLDVEDVLCDNFKERVIDLDKNLVCMTQRVWTDYIYYIIAGQVALLLLLVSKVSYDYWVFKTTGYLPWPASKMPKMPCDWLFES
;
A
#
# COMPACT_ATOMS: atom_id res chain seq x y z
N MET A 1 -25.46 -24.84 6.94
CA MET A 1 -25.58 -24.51 8.39
C MET A 1 -25.25 -23.04 8.52
N PHE A 2 -26.27 -22.20 8.65
CA PHE A 2 -26.14 -20.74 8.69
C PHE A 2 -25.77 -20.32 10.12
N TRP A 3 -24.77 -19.47 10.27
CA TRP A 3 -24.33 -18.91 11.55
C TRP A 3 -24.17 -17.40 11.36
N GLU A 4 -24.81 -16.63 12.21
CA GLU A 4 -24.77 -15.16 12.16
C GLU A 4 -24.20 -14.61 13.46
N VAL A 5 -23.37 -13.58 13.36
CA VAL A 5 -22.72 -12.93 14.50
C VAL A 5 -23.00 -11.44 14.40
N VAL A 6 -23.79 -10.95 15.35
CA VAL A 6 -24.13 -9.53 15.48
C VAL A 6 -23.20 -8.90 16.51
N VAL A 7 -22.55 -7.79 16.15
CA VAL A 7 -21.61 -7.07 17.02
C VAL A 7 -22.00 -5.60 17.07
N GLU A 8 -22.18 -5.07 18.29
CA GLU A 8 -22.52 -3.67 18.52
C GLU A 8 -21.59 -3.07 19.58
N THR A 9 -21.28 -1.78 19.43
CA THR A 9 -20.42 -1.06 20.38
C THR A 9 -21.07 0.23 20.87
N SER A 10 -20.99 0.45 22.18
CA SER A 10 -21.34 1.73 22.79
C SER A 10 -20.74 1.86 24.19
N TRP A 11 -20.62 3.11 24.64
CA TRP A 11 -20.26 3.46 26.01
C TRP A 11 -21.44 3.33 26.99
N ARG A 12 -22.69 3.25 26.49
CA ARG A 12 -23.93 3.02 27.25
C ARG A 12 -24.52 1.64 26.93
N GLY A 13 -24.72 0.81 27.95
CA GLY A 13 -25.29 -0.54 27.79
C GLY A 13 -26.68 -0.58 27.19
N GLN A 14 -27.55 0.37 27.58
CA GLN A 14 -28.91 0.51 27.04
C GLN A 14 -28.93 0.78 25.54
N LEU A 15 -27.92 1.48 25.01
CA LEU A 15 -27.84 1.76 23.58
C LEU A 15 -27.41 0.52 22.78
N VAL A 16 -26.50 -0.28 23.33
CA VAL A 16 -26.10 -1.58 22.75
C VAL A 16 -27.30 -2.51 22.65
N GLU A 17 -28.05 -2.63 23.75
CA GLU A 17 -29.27 -3.45 23.81
C GLU A 17 -30.28 -3.03 22.74
N ARG A 18 -30.63 -1.74 22.68
CA ARG A 18 -31.62 -1.22 21.71
C ARG A 18 -31.20 -1.48 20.26
N ARG A 19 -29.91 -1.29 19.93
CA ARG A 19 -29.39 -1.50 18.57
C ARG A 19 -29.39 -2.97 18.18
N ILE A 20 -28.89 -3.84 19.07
CA ILE A 20 -28.92 -5.29 18.83
C ILE A 20 -30.37 -5.75 18.67
N GLN A 21 -31.29 -5.30 19.53
CA GLN A 21 -32.69 -5.69 19.43
C GLN A 21 -33.33 -5.24 18.10
N THR A 22 -33.01 -4.03 17.63
CA THR A 22 -33.48 -3.53 16.33
C THR A 22 -33.00 -4.42 15.19
N HIS A 23 -31.72 -4.82 15.23
CA HIS A 23 -31.13 -5.70 14.23
C HIS A 23 -31.74 -7.12 14.29
N LEU A 24 -31.98 -7.67 15.49
CA LEU A 24 -32.68 -8.96 15.65
C LEU A 24 -34.09 -8.91 15.04
N THR A 25 -34.83 -7.82 15.21
CA THR A 25 -36.17 -7.66 14.60
C THR A 25 -36.11 -7.57 13.07
N GLN A 26 -35.08 -6.92 12.50
CA GLN A 26 -34.88 -6.92 11.04
C GLN A 26 -34.52 -8.32 10.53
N LEU A 27 -33.68 -9.03 11.29
CA LEU A 27 -33.30 -10.40 11.00
C LEU A 27 -34.50 -11.35 11.05
N GLU A 28 -35.41 -11.23 12.01
CA GLU A 28 -36.68 -11.99 12.06
C GLU A 28 -37.49 -11.81 10.78
N GLY A 29 -37.60 -10.57 10.27
CA GLY A 29 -38.29 -10.28 9.01
C GLY A 29 -37.61 -10.95 7.81
N TRP A 30 -36.29 -10.90 7.74
CA TRP A 30 -35.51 -11.57 6.71
C TRP A 30 -35.66 -13.09 6.78
N LEU A 31 -35.46 -13.70 7.94
CA LEU A 31 -35.59 -15.15 8.15
C LEU A 31 -36.98 -15.67 7.76
N THR A 32 -38.01 -14.90 8.10
CA THR A 32 -39.41 -15.19 7.75
C THR A 32 -39.62 -15.14 6.24
N ALA A 33 -39.11 -14.10 5.56
CA ALA A 33 -39.19 -13.94 4.11
C ALA A 33 -38.48 -15.09 3.36
N TRP A 34 -37.34 -15.55 3.89
CA TRP A 34 -36.54 -16.63 3.31
C TRP A 34 -36.90 -18.03 3.84
N ARG A 35 -37.96 -18.15 4.67
CA ARG A 35 -38.44 -19.41 5.27
C ARG A 35 -37.32 -20.21 5.96
N THR A 36 -36.44 -19.52 6.67
CA THR A 36 -35.34 -20.12 7.44
C THR A 36 -35.58 -19.98 8.93
N SER A 37 -35.20 -20.99 9.72
CA SER A 37 -35.35 -20.98 11.18
C SER A 37 -34.00 -20.95 11.89
N ILE A 38 -33.88 -20.09 12.91
CA ILE A 38 -32.74 -20.06 13.83
C ILE A 38 -33.16 -20.69 15.15
N ASN A 39 -32.27 -21.50 15.72
CA ASN A 39 -32.49 -22.08 17.04
C ASN A 39 -32.14 -21.03 18.12
N VAL A 40 -33.17 -20.47 18.76
CA VAL A 40 -33.01 -19.42 19.78
C VAL A 40 -32.31 -19.94 21.03
N GLU A 41 -32.58 -21.18 21.46
CA GLU A 41 -31.95 -21.80 22.65
C GLU A 41 -30.43 -21.92 22.52
N LYS A 42 -29.92 -22.18 21.31
CA LYS A 42 -28.48 -22.25 21.02
C LYS A 42 -27.85 -20.88 20.83
N SER A 43 -28.65 -19.84 20.68
CA SER A 43 -28.19 -18.46 20.54
C SER A 43 -27.77 -17.90 21.90
N THR A 44 -26.64 -17.19 21.93
CA THR A 44 -26.08 -16.66 23.18
C THR A 44 -25.50 -15.28 22.96
N VAL A 45 -25.64 -14.41 23.95
CA VAL A 45 -25.09 -13.06 23.93
C VAL A 45 -23.96 -12.96 24.95
N VAL A 46 -22.83 -12.38 24.56
CA VAL A 46 -21.71 -12.12 25.46
C VAL A 46 -21.38 -10.63 25.44
N LEU A 47 -21.23 -10.06 26.63
CA LEU A 47 -20.82 -8.67 26.78
C LEU A 47 -19.31 -8.59 27.06
N PHE A 48 -18.59 -7.85 26.22
CA PHE A 48 -17.17 -7.57 26.44
C PHE A 48 -16.99 -6.21 27.11
N THR A 49 -16.48 -6.18 28.34
CA THR A 49 -16.24 -4.93 29.08
C THR A 49 -15.08 -5.03 30.05
N ARG A 50 -14.35 -3.92 30.21
CA ARG A 50 -13.30 -3.76 31.24
C ARG A 50 -13.84 -3.15 32.55
N LYS A 51 -15.09 -2.67 32.56
CA LYS A 51 -15.71 -2.08 33.75
C LYS A 51 -16.05 -3.17 34.77
N ILE A 52 -15.71 -2.94 36.04
CA ILE A 52 -15.95 -3.89 37.14
C ILE A 52 -17.44 -3.91 37.53
N LYS A 53 -18.11 -2.75 37.49
CA LYS A 53 -19.56 -2.61 37.70
C LYS A 53 -20.19 -2.11 36.39
N PHE A 54 -20.95 -2.98 35.72
CA PHE A 54 -21.71 -2.64 34.53
C PHE A 54 -23.15 -3.11 34.71
N TYR A 55 -24.10 -2.22 34.43
CA TYR A 55 -25.53 -2.53 34.43
C TYR A 55 -25.81 -3.58 33.36
N ARG A 56 -26.27 -4.79 33.76
CA ARG A 56 -26.66 -5.81 32.80
C ARG A 56 -27.85 -5.29 31.99
N PRO A 57 -27.74 -5.14 30.67
CA PRO A 57 -28.85 -4.67 29.85
C PRO A 57 -30.04 -5.64 29.94
N ALA A 58 -31.23 -5.17 29.57
CA ALA A 58 -32.42 -5.99 29.56
C ALA A 58 -32.27 -7.20 28.60
N PRO A 59 -33.06 -8.26 28.80
CA PRO A 59 -32.95 -9.46 27.99
C PRO A 59 -33.39 -9.24 26.55
N LEU A 60 -32.53 -9.61 25.61
CA LEU A 60 -32.81 -9.57 24.17
C LEU A 60 -33.77 -10.70 23.79
N ARG A 61 -34.64 -10.43 22.80
CA ARG A 61 -35.63 -11.38 22.30
C ARG A 61 -35.44 -11.65 20.82
N LEU A 62 -35.65 -12.90 20.41
CA LEU A 62 -35.71 -13.33 19.02
C LEU A 62 -36.92 -14.26 18.84
N PHE A 63 -37.82 -13.94 17.92
CA PHE A 63 -39.13 -14.57 17.73
C PHE A 63 -39.96 -14.62 19.04
N GLY A 64 -39.84 -13.59 19.88
CA GLY A 64 -40.52 -13.51 21.18
C GLY A 64 -39.86 -14.32 22.31
N GLU A 65 -38.90 -15.20 22.00
CA GLU A 65 -38.12 -15.98 22.98
C GLU A 65 -36.89 -15.21 23.46
N GLN A 66 -36.51 -15.39 24.74
CA GLN A 66 -35.39 -14.68 25.35
C GLN A 66 -34.04 -15.35 25.07
N ILE A 67 -33.07 -14.57 24.59
CA ILE A 67 -31.69 -15.02 24.40
C ILE A 67 -30.91 -14.92 25.72
N ARG A 68 -30.13 -15.96 26.04
CA ARG A 68 -29.31 -16.00 27.26
C ARG A 68 -28.03 -15.18 27.18
N TRP A 69 -27.72 -14.45 28.24
CA TRP A 69 -26.41 -13.81 28.44
C TRP A 69 -25.41 -14.81 29.04
N VAL A 70 -24.21 -14.89 28.46
CA VAL A 70 -23.15 -15.80 28.90
C VAL A 70 -21.83 -15.07 29.17
N ASP A 71 -21.09 -15.52 30.18
CA ASP A 71 -19.79 -14.92 30.53
C ASP A 71 -18.64 -15.40 29.64
N SER A 72 -18.86 -16.48 28.88
CA SER A 72 -17.90 -16.98 27.91
C SER A 72 -18.60 -17.66 26.74
N VAL A 73 -18.13 -17.38 25.53
CA VAL A 73 -18.63 -17.98 24.30
C VAL A 73 -17.52 -18.74 23.58
N LYS A 74 -17.89 -19.84 22.92
CA LYS A 74 -17.00 -20.60 22.05
C LYS A 74 -17.41 -20.38 20.60
N TYR A 75 -16.57 -19.71 19.83
CA TYR A 75 -16.79 -19.44 18.41
C TYR A 75 -15.56 -19.87 17.61
N LEU A 76 -15.72 -20.59 16.51
CA LEU A 76 -14.61 -21.13 15.70
C LEU A 76 -13.52 -21.82 16.54
N ARG A 77 -13.91 -22.61 17.55
CA ARG A 77 -12.99 -23.30 18.50
C ARG A 77 -12.08 -22.35 19.32
N LEU A 78 -12.37 -21.04 19.32
CA LEU A 78 -11.80 -20.04 20.21
C LEU A 78 -12.75 -19.83 21.39
N THR A 79 -12.20 -19.62 22.58
CA THR A 79 -13.00 -19.35 23.79
C THR A 79 -12.70 -17.93 24.23
N ARG A 80 -13.73 -17.07 24.20
CA ARG A 80 -13.65 -15.68 24.64
C ARG A 80 -14.46 -15.51 25.91
N ASN A 81 -13.94 -14.76 26.88
CA ASN A 81 -14.67 -14.36 28.07
C ASN A 81 -15.00 -12.86 28.02
N THR A 82 -15.87 -12.40 28.92
CA THR A 82 -16.27 -10.98 29.05
C THR A 82 -15.10 -10.00 29.16
N LYS A 83 -13.96 -10.43 29.71
CA LYS A 83 -12.74 -9.62 29.86
C LYS A 83 -11.78 -9.72 28.67
N LEU A 84 -12.15 -10.44 27.61
CA LEU A 84 -11.31 -10.73 26.43
C LEU A 84 -9.93 -11.33 26.77
N THR A 85 -9.79 -12.02 27.90
CA THR A 85 -8.54 -12.69 28.28
C THR A 85 -8.43 -14.06 27.63
N TRP A 86 -7.24 -14.37 27.12
CA TRP A 86 -6.94 -15.62 26.43
C TRP A 86 -6.64 -16.80 27.36
N ARG A 87 -6.62 -16.57 28.68
CA ARG A 87 -6.26 -17.55 29.72
C ARG A 87 -6.94 -18.90 29.55
N ARG A 88 -8.27 -18.91 29.40
CA ARG A 88 -9.05 -20.16 29.28
C ARG A 88 -8.72 -20.90 27.99
N HIS A 89 -8.61 -20.15 26.88
CA HIS A 89 -8.24 -20.73 25.59
C HIS A 89 -6.83 -21.35 25.63
N CYS A 90 -5.85 -20.63 26.16
CA CYS A 90 -4.48 -21.09 26.30
C CYS A 90 -4.38 -22.37 27.15
N ASN A 91 -5.09 -22.44 28.28
CA ASN A 91 -5.12 -23.65 29.11
C ASN A 91 -5.75 -24.84 28.38
N VAL A 92 -6.85 -24.63 27.64
CA VAL A 92 -7.49 -25.69 26.85
C VAL A 92 -6.54 -26.20 25.76
N ARG A 93 -5.81 -25.32 25.09
CA ARG A 93 -4.82 -25.70 24.06
C ARG A 93 -3.62 -26.42 24.65
N LEU A 94 -3.06 -25.92 25.75
CA LEU A 94 -1.97 -26.58 26.48
C LEU A 94 -2.37 -27.97 26.96
N ASN A 95 -3.57 -28.12 27.55
CA ASN A 95 -4.03 -29.42 28.02
C ASN A 95 -4.26 -30.39 26.86
N LYS A 96 -4.80 -29.92 25.74
CA LYS A 96 -4.97 -30.73 24.53
C LYS A 96 -3.63 -31.16 23.94
N ALA A 97 -2.63 -30.27 23.93
CA ALA A 97 -1.28 -30.58 23.50
C ALA A 97 -0.62 -31.60 24.43
N ARG A 98 -0.75 -31.45 25.76
CA ARG A 98 -0.27 -32.41 26.76
C ARG A 98 -0.92 -33.78 26.64
N GLN A 99 -2.22 -33.84 26.41
CA GLN A 99 -2.93 -35.11 26.18
C GLN A 99 -2.39 -35.82 24.93
N ARG A 100 -2.24 -35.08 23.82
CA ARG A 100 -1.69 -35.65 22.58
C ARG A 100 -0.24 -36.09 22.75
N LEU A 101 0.54 -35.32 23.49
CA LEU A 101 1.90 -35.68 23.85
C LEU A 101 1.94 -36.92 24.73
N GLY A 102 1.04 -37.09 25.70
CA GLY A 102 0.98 -38.29 26.53
C GLY A 102 0.80 -39.57 25.70
N VAL A 103 -0.02 -39.49 24.63
CA VAL A 103 -0.17 -40.59 23.66
C VAL A 103 1.11 -40.80 22.83
N LEU A 104 1.77 -39.72 22.43
CA LEU A 104 3.01 -39.77 21.64
C LEU A 104 4.28 -39.95 22.50
N GLY A 105 4.13 -40.08 23.82
CA GLY A 105 5.23 -40.02 24.78
C GLY A 105 6.23 -41.15 24.61
N SER A 106 5.78 -42.34 24.21
CA SER A 106 6.66 -43.48 23.91
C SER A 106 7.55 -43.24 22.67
N LEU A 107 7.07 -42.45 21.71
CA LEU A 107 7.76 -42.16 20.44
C LEU A 107 8.65 -40.93 20.51
N LEU A 108 8.27 -39.95 21.34
CA LEU A 108 8.94 -38.65 21.47
C LEU A 108 9.78 -38.53 22.76
N ASN A 109 9.99 -39.62 23.49
CA ASN A 109 10.90 -39.64 24.64
C ASN A 109 12.37 -39.75 24.22
N TRP A 110 13.27 -39.53 25.18
CA TRP A 110 14.71 -39.56 24.98
C TRP A 110 15.30 -40.97 24.78
N HIS A 111 14.56 -42.02 25.13
CA HIS A 111 14.93 -43.44 24.92
C HIS A 111 14.43 -44.02 23.59
N SER A 112 13.69 -43.23 22.81
CA SER A 112 13.09 -43.66 21.55
C SER A 112 14.17 -43.86 20.49
N ALA A 113 14.07 -44.97 19.74
CA ALA A 113 14.94 -45.24 18.59
C ALA A 113 14.61 -44.35 17.35
N LEU A 114 13.63 -43.46 17.47
CA LEU A 114 13.17 -42.60 16.38
C LEU A 114 14.21 -41.54 16.03
N SER A 115 14.52 -41.39 14.74
CA SER A 115 15.43 -40.34 14.27
C SER A 115 14.89 -38.94 14.57
N THR A 116 15.77 -38.00 14.88
CA THR A 116 15.42 -36.60 15.20
C THR A 116 14.58 -35.95 14.10
N ARG A 117 14.85 -36.27 12.83
CA ARG A 117 14.08 -35.76 11.68
C ARG A 117 12.63 -36.24 11.69
N ASN A 118 12.40 -37.51 12.03
CA ASN A 118 11.06 -38.08 12.12
C ASN A 118 10.34 -37.59 13.39
N GLY A 119 11.04 -37.50 14.52
CA GLY A 119 10.50 -36.91 15.75
C GLY A 119 10.10 -35.44 15.59
N LEU A 120 10.93 -34.64 14.90
CA LEU A 120 10.62 -33.25 14.56
C LEU A 120 9.42 -33.15 13.61
N THR A 121 9.30 -34.08 12.67
CA THR A 121 8.16 -34.14 11.74
C THR A 121 6.86 -34.45 12.49
N LEU A 122 6.88 -35.42 13.41
CA LEU A 122 5.74 -35.74 14.27
C LEU A 122 5.34 -34.56 15.14
N TYR A 123 6.32 -33.84 15.72
CA TYR A 123 6.06 -32.62 16.48
C TYR A 123 5.38 -31.54 15.62
N LYS A 124 5.93 -31.25 14.43
CA LYS A 124 5.41 -30.24 13.50
C LYS A 124 3.99 -30.55 12.99
N GLN A 125 3.68 -31.82 12.78
CA GLN A 125 2.39 -32.24 12.23
C GLN A 125 1.31 -32.44 13.30
N LEU A 126 1.67 -32.94 14.49
CA LEU A 126 0.69 -33.41 15.47
C LEU A 126 0.55 -32.51 16.70
N LEU A 127 1.61 -31.81 17.10
CA LEU A 127 1.65 -30.99 18.34
C LEU A 127 1.62 -29.49 18.03
N ARG A 128 2.45 -29.01 17.10
CA ARG A 128 2.54 -27.59 16.74
C ARG A 128 1.18 -26.98 16.31
N PRO A 129 0.34 -27.63 15.47
CA PRO A 129 -0.93 -27.03 15.05
C PRO A 129 -1.94 -26.89 16.19
N ILE A 130 -1.77 -27.60 17.31
CA ILE A 130 -2.63 -27.46 18.49
C ILE A 130 -2.27 -26.18 19.25
N ILE A 131 -0.99 -25.86 19.32
CA ILE A 131 -0.46 -24.71 20.07
C ILE A 131 -0.55 -23.46 19.23
N ASP A 132 -0.17 -23.49 17.95
CA ASP A 132 -0.16 -22.28 17.11
C ASP A 132 -1.57 -21.87 16.66
N TYR A 133 -2.60 -22.66 16.98
CA TYR A 133 -3.97 -22.38 16.60
C TYR A 133 -4.45 -21.03 17.17
N ALA A 134 -4.70 -20.10 16.27
CA ALA A 134 -5.12 -18.73 16.55
C ALA A 134 -4.07 -17.84 17.24
N CYS A 135 -2.77 -18.16 17.10
CA CYS A 135 -1.68 -17.30 17.58
C CYS A 135 -1.76 -15.82 17.13
N PRO A 136 -2.28 -15.45 15.93
CA PRO A 136 -2.36 -14.03 15.54
C PRO A 136 -3.34 -13.23 16.41
N THR A 137 -4.27 -13.91 17.07
CA THR A 137 -5.31 -13.25 17.89
C THR A 137 -4.81 -12.93 19.32
N TRP A 138 -3.65 -13.46 19.72
CA TRP A 138 -3.14 -13.41 21.10
C TRP A 138 -2.39 -12.14 21.47
N ARG A 139 -2.60 -11.04 20.74
CA ARG A 139 -1.96 -9.73 20.92
C ARG A 139 -1.95 -9.18 22.37
N HIS A 140 -2.87 -9.63 23.23
CA HIS A 140 -3.00 -9.22 24.63
C HIS A 140 -2.79 -10.38 25.63
N LEU A 141 -2.04 -11.41 25.26
CA LEU A 141 -1.67 -12.49 26.18
C LEU A 141 -0.69 -11.94 27.23
N THR A 142 -0.88 -12.26 28.51
CA THR A 142 0.08 -11.85 29.55
C THR A 142 1.37 -12.67 29.43
N ASP A 143 2.50 -12.04 29.77
CA ASP A 143 3.82 -12.66 29.67
C ASP A 143 3.90 -13.99 30.42
N THR A 144 3.16 -14.15 31.53
CA THR A 144 3.06 -15.42 32.26
C THR A 144 2.51 -16.57 31.41
N TYR A 145 1.47 -16.34 30.62
CA TYR A 145 0.90 -17.39 29.76
C TYR A 145 1.72 -17.60 28.48
N MET A 146 2.36 -16.54 27.98
CA MET A 146 3.32 -16.65 26.88
C MET A 146 4.49 -17.56 27.28
N ARG A 147 5.09 -17.32 28.46
CA ARG A 147 6.15 -18.17 29.02
C ARG A 147 5.70 -19.61 29.22
N ARG A 148 4.44 -19.87 29.61
CA ARG A 148 3.91 -21.24 29.74
C ARG A 148 3.76 -21.95 28.40
N MET A 149 3.40 -21.24 27.34
CA MET A 149 3.35 -21.78 25.98
C MET A 149 4.76 -22.09 25.47
N GLN A 150 5.69 -21.16 25.66
CA GLN A 150 7.10 -21.33 25.30
C GLN A 150 7.75 -22.47 26.09
N ALA A 151 7.51 -22.58 27.40
CA ALA A 151 8.03 -23.67 28.23
C ALA A 151 7.57 -25.04 27.70
N PHE A 152 6.31 -25.18 27.31
CA PHE A 152 5.84 -26.42 26.67
C PHE A 152 6.60 -26.71 25.36
N GLN A 153 6.92 -25.70 24.55
CA GLN A 153 7.72 -25.92 23.33
C GLN A 153 9.16 -26.32 23.70
N SER A 154 9.83 -25.54 24.54
CA SER A 154 11.24 -25.72 24.93
C SER A 154 11.52 -27.03 25.67
N ASP A 155 10.66 -27.45 26.60
CA ASP A 155 10.87 -28.69 27.39
C ASP A 155 10.92 -29.93 26.49
N HIS A 156 10.09 -29.98 25.44
CA HIS A 156 10.01 -31.13 24.53
C HIS A 156 11.08 -31.09 23.44
N PHE A 157 11.44 -29.90 22.97
CA PHE A 157 12.62 -29.74 22.11
C PHE A 157 13.91 -30.18 22.83
N ARG A 158 14.01 -29.92 24.14
CA ARG A 158 15.15 -30.35 24.95
C ARG A 158 15.21 -31.88 25.11
N GLY A 159 14.07 -32.54 25.30
CA GLY A 159 14.00 -34.02 25.32
C GLY A 159 14.40 -34.69 23.99
N LEU A 160 14.04 -34.07 22.84
CA LEU A 160 14.46 -34.52 21.50
C LEU A 160 15.92 -34.19 21.18
N ALA A 161 16.51 -33.19 21.85
CA ALA A 161 17.91 -32.78 21.68
C ALA A 161 18.88 -33.54 22.60
N GLN A 162 18.44 -33.96 23.78
CA GLN A 162 19.26 -34.78 24.69
C GLN A 162 19.57 -36.19 24.12
N SER A 163 18.69 -36.76 23.28
CA SER A 163 19.00 -37.99 22.54
C SER A 163 20.13 -37.80 21.50
N PHE A 164 20.42 -36.55 21.12
CA PHE A 164 21.45 -36.17 20.16
C PHE A 164 22.82 -35.92 20.84
N TYR A 165 22.84 -35.42 22.08
CA TYR A 165 24.07 -35.17 22.85
C TYR A 165 24.90 -36.44 23.10
N ALA A 166 24.30 -37.63 23.02
CA ALA A 166 25.00 -38.90 23.14
C ALA A 166 25.69 -39.37 21.83
N ARG A 167 25.50 -38.68 20.69
CA ARG A 167 26.06 -39.07 19.39
C ARG A 167 26.52 -37.84 18.58
N LEU A 168 27.81 -37.51 18.73
CA LEU A 168 28.69 -36.65 17.90
C LEU A 168 28.68 -35.10 18.10
N PRO A 169 29.85 -34.42 18.01
CA PRO A 169 30.01 -32.99 18.32
C PRO A 169 29.68 -31.99 17.20
N ASP A 170 29.58 -32.40 15.93
CA ASP A 170 29.61 -31.47 14.78
C ASP A 170 28.25 -30.97 14.26
N ALA A 171 27.13 -31.21 14.95
CA ALA A 171 25.81 -30.74 14.50
C ALA A 171 25.34 -29.40 15.10
N ILE A 172 26.21 -28.73 15.87
CA ILE A 172 25.86 -27.53 16.64
C ILE A 172 25.52 -26.34 15.72
N ASN A 173 26.23 -26.17 14.61
CA ASN A 173 26.00 -25.05 13.69
C ASN A 173 24.70 -25.18 12.86
N THR A 174 24.31 -26.39 12.53
CA THR A 174 23.07 -26.66 11.76
C THR A 174 21.82 -26.55 12.64
N LEU A 175 21.93 -26.84 13.95
CA LEU A 175 20.83 -26.63 14.90
C LEU A 175 20.64 -25.15 15.26
N ILE A 176 21.70 -24.38 15.42
CA ILE A 176 21.63 -22.95 15.82
C ILE A 176 20.99 -22.09 14.72
N GLN A 177 21.30 -22.31 13.44
CA GLN A 177 20.62 -21.60 12.34
C GLN A 177 19.14 -22.01 12.20
N GLY A 178 18.81 -23.24 12.58
CA GLY A 178 17.43 -23.72 12.63
C GLY A 178 16.62 -23.21 13.83
N LEU A 179 17.25 -22.78 14.92
CA LEU A 179 16.59 -22.41 16.18
C LEU A 179 16.11 -20.96 16.26
N GLY A 180 16.72 -20.03 15.51
CA GLY A 180 16.33 -18.61 15.50
C GLY A 180 14.91 -18.33 15.00
N ASN A 181 14.31 -19.26 14.24
CA ASN A 181 13.02 -19.08 13.57
C ASN A 181 11.83 -19.81 14.25
N TYR A 182 12.04 -20.48 15.39
CA TYR A 182 11.03 -21.41 15.96
C TYR A 182 10.61 -21.13 17.40
N VAL A 183 11.19 -20.11 18.04
CA VAL A 183 10.63 -19.52 19.25
C VAL A 183 9.68 -18.41 18.82
N ILE A 184 8.47 -18.35 19.39
CA ILE A 184 7.61 -17.16 19.24
C ILE A 184 8.39 -15.97 19.80
N ASP A 185 8.96 -15.16 18.90
CA ASP A 185 9.68 -13.95 19.25
C ASP A 185 8.68 -12.92 19.81
N PRO A 186 8.86 -12.43 21.05
CA PRO A 186 8.02 -11.36 21.60
C PRO A 186 8.04 -10.07 20.76
N GLY A 187 9.05 -9.86 19.91
CA GLY A 187 9.13 -8.73 18.97
C GLY A 187 8.12 -8.82 17.81
N SER A 188 7.93 -10.02 17.24
CA SER A 188 7.04 -10.27 16.10
C SER A 188 5.54 -10.10 16.43
N LEU A 189 5.15 -10.29 17.69
CA LEU A 189 3.76 -10.09 18.16
C LEU A 189 3.46 -8.66 18.65
N ARG A 190 4.49 -7.84 18.88
CA ARG A 190 4.32 -6.45 19.36
C ARG A 190 4.39 -5.42 18.21
N THR A 191 4.91 -5.78 17.05
CA THR A 191 4.98 -4.91 15.86
C THR A 191 3.72 -5.02 15.00
N CYS A 192 2.57 -4.62 15.55
CA CYS A 192 1.46 -4.11 14.75
C CYS A 192 1.17 -2.67 15.19
N HIS A 193 2.18 -1.81 15.12
CA HIS A 193 2.01 -0.36 15.17
C HIS A 193 1.50 0.12 13.81
N SER A 194 0.20 -0.03 13.58
CA SER A 194 -0.52 0.80 12.62
C SER A 194 -1.45 1.72 13.42
N THR A 195 -0.90 2.86 13.82
CA THR A 195 -1.68 4.04 14.22
C THR A 195 -2.37 4.59 12.98
N VAL A 196 -3.67 4.32 12.84
CA VAL A 196 -4.56 5.09 11.97
C VAL A 196 -5.33 6.04 12.87
N THR A 197 -4.93 7.31 12.89
CA THR A 197 -5.72 8.40 13.47
C THR A 197 -6.74 8.85 12.44
N VAL A 198 -8.02 8.56 12.71
CA VAL A 198 -9.15 9.15 11.98
C VAL A 198 -9.68 10.32 12.81
N THR A 199 -9.38 11.54 12.38
CA THR A 199 -10.15 12.73 12.73
C THR A 199 -11.21 12.95 11.64
N THR A 200 -12.48 12.85 11.99
CA THR A 200 -13.61 13.33 11.17
C THR A 200 -14.10 14.67 11.74
N PRO A 201 -14.27 15.72 10.93
CA PRO A 201 -15.14 16.85 11.26
C PRO A 201 -16.61 16.45 11.08
N ALA A 202 -17.46 17.14 11.82
CA ALA A 202 -18.89 16.91 11.93
C ALA A 202 -19.67 17.12 10.63
N GLY A 203 -20.77 16.36 10.50
CA GLY A 203 -21.97 16.82 9.81
C GLY A 203 -22.36 16.11 8.51
N SER A 204 -22.83 14.86 8.59
CA SER A 204 -24.10 14.38 8.00
C SER A 204 -24.16 12.84 7.94
N VAL A 205 -25.32 12.31 8.36
CA VAL A 205 -25.76 10.89 8.41
C VAL A 205 -26.55 10.65 7.10
N PRO A 206 -26.68 9.44 6.45
CA PRO A 206 -26.89 8.12 7.06
C PRO A 206 -26.21 6.85 6.45
N HIS A 207 -26.14 5.84 7.32
CA HIS A 207 -26.32 4.38 7.13
C HIS A 207 -25.64 3.64 5.96
N ARG A 208 -24.63 2.82 6.31
CA ARG A 208 -24.51 1.44 5.80
C ARG A 208 -23.67 0.57 6.74
N GLU A 209 -24.18 -0.62 7.01
CA GLU A 209 -23.59 -1.66 7.84
C GLU A 209 -22.32 -2.23 7.18
N SER A 210 -21.19 -2.15 7.89
CA SER A 210 -20.02 -3.01 7.75
C SER A 210 -19.50 -3.29 9.16
N ALA A 211 -19.39 -4.57 9.51
CA ALA A 211 -18.89 -5.01 10.81
C ALA A 211 -17.38 -4.77 10.90
N ASP A 212 -17.01 -3.54 11.28
CA ASP A 212 -15.62 -3.15 11.50
C ASP A 212 -15.17 -3.45 12.94
N VAL A 213 -13.96 -3.99 13.01
CA VAL A 213 -13.24 -4.44 14.19
C VAL A 213 -12.98 -3.26 15.14
N CYS A 214 -13.46 -3.38 16.39
CA CYS A 214 -13.35 -2.35 17.42
C CYS A 214 -11.89 -2.12 17.87
N THR A 215 -11.35 -0.93 17.63
CA THR A 215 -10.15 -0.40 18.27
C THR A 215 -10.51 0.63 19.35
N CYS A 216 -10.10 0.39 20.60
CA CYS A 216 -10.13 1.40 21.67
C CYS A 216 -8.69 1.79 22.07
N ALA A 217 -8.37 3.08 22.02
CA ALA A 217 -7.14 3.69 22.51
C ALA A 217 -7.25 4.10 23.99
N VAL A 218 -6.14 4.01 24.74
CA VAL A 218 -5.93 4.69 26.03
C VAL A 218 -4.49 5.22 26.06
N ARG A 219 -4.35 6.48 26.48
CA ARG A 219 -3.11 7.29 26.61
C ARG A 219 -2.46 7.11 28.00
N ASN A 220 -1.19 7.54 28.10
CA ASN A 220 -0.29 7.74 29.26
C ASN A 220 0.91 6.80 29.17
N GLY A 221 2.18 7.20 29.25
CA GLY A 221 2.82 8.42 29.76
C GLY A 221 4.09 7.99 30.51
N THR A 222 5.09 8.88 30.60
CA THR A 222 6.36 8.82 31.36
C THR A 222 7.56 8.07 30.76
N ASP A 223 8.36 8.81 29.97
CA ASP A 223 9.70 9.33 30.33
C ASP A 223 10.69 8.42 31.10
N ARG A 224 11.83 8.06 30.45
CA ARG A 224 13.21 8.45 30.85
C ARG A 224 14.33 7.61 30.21
N ARG A 225 15.41 8.33 29.87
CA ARG A 225 16.84 7.95 29.69
C ARG A 225 17.33 7.60 28.27
N SER A 226 17.73 8.67 27.59
CA SER A 226 19.05 8.89 26.97
C SER A 226 20.07 7.74 26.98
N MET A 227 20.56 7.39 25.80
CA MET A 227 21.96 7.04 25.59
C MET A 227 22.38 7.47 24.17
N LEU A 228 23.30 8.45 24.12
CA LEU A 228 24.03 8.90 22.94
C LEU A 228 24.99 7.81 22.48
N LEU A 229 25.11 7.60 21.17
CA LEU A 229 26.35 7.17 20.54
C LEU A 229 26.41 7.76 19.12
N ALA A 230 27.48 8.54 18.92
CA ALA A 230 27.79 9.31 17.74
C ALA A 230 28.10 8.41 16.53
N SER A 231 27.86 8.94 15.34
CA SER A 231 28.50 8.47 14.12
C SER A 231 28.82 9.69 13.26
N LEU A 232 30.12 10.04 13.24
CA LEU A 232 30.74 10.92 12.26
C LEU A 232 30.44 10.37 10.86
N VAL A 233 29.83 11.17 10.00
CA VAL A 233 29.84 10.94 8.56
C VAL A 233 30.63 12.08 7.94
N LEU A 234 31.89 11.79 7.61
CA LEU A 234 32.72 12.60 6.73
C LEU A 234 32.13 12.50 5.33
N VAL A 235 31.46 13.56 4.87
CA VAL A 235 31.06 13.68 3.46
C VAL A 235 32.22 14.31 2.71
N LEU A 236 32.95 13.50 1.96
CA LEU A 236 33.85 13.96 0.93
C LEU A 236 33.00 14.51 -0.22
N LEU A 237 33.09 15.81 -0.47
CA LEU A 237 32.54 16.47 -1.65
C LEU A 237 33.17 15.86 -2.91
N PRO A 238 32.40 15.37 -3.89
CA PRO A 238 32.96 15.07 -5.19
C PRO A 238 33.23 16.41 -5.91
N LEU A 239 34.52 16.66 -6.16
CA LEU A 239 34.96 17.60 -7.20
C LEU A 239 34.46 17.06 -8.54
N SER A 240 33.35 17.62 -9.01
CA SER A 240 32.88 17.48 -10.39
C SER A 240 33.60 18.55 -11.23
N LEU A 241 34.69 18.14 -11.88
CA LEU A 241 35.25 18.86 -13.02
C LEU A 241 34.46 18.50 -14.28
N ASN A 242 34.18 19.56 -15.08
CA ASN A 242 33.68 19.58 -16.46
C ASN A 242 32.19 19.91 -16.64
N GLY A 243 31.91 21.21 -16.56
CA GLY A 243 30.78 21.90 -17.20
C GLY A 243 31.24 23.34 -17.47
N ILE A 244 30.84 23.91 -18.61
CA ILE A 244 31.35 25.19 -19.13
C ILE A 244 31.12 26.31 -18.11
N ASP A 245 32.22 26.85 -17.57
CA ASP A 245 32.25 27.77 -16.43
C ASP A 245 31.99 29.21 -16.89
N ILE A 246 30.71 29.59 -16.94
CA ILE A 246 30.29 31.00 -16.90
C ILE A 246 29.85 31.28 -15.47
N GLN A 247 30.82 31.30 -14.55
CA GLN A 247 30.60 31.70 -13.17
C GLN A 247 30.32 33.21 -13.13
N CYS A 248 29.19 33.63 -12.53
CA CYS A 248 28.99 35.03 -12.20
C CYS A 248 30.16 35.51 -11.32
N VAL A 249 30.54 36.77 -11.49
CA VAL A 249 31.59 37.40 -10.69
C VAL A 249 31.20 37.37 -9.21
N ASN A 250 31.97 36.69 -8.37
CA ASN A 250 31.70 36.60 -6.94
C ASN A 250 33.02 36.70 -6.17
N PHE A 251 33.18 37.78 -5.40
CA PHE A 251 34.38 38.06 -4.63
C PHE A 251 34.23 37.61 -3.16
N PRO A 252 35.30 37.08 -2.55
CA PRO A 252 35.27 36.60 -1.18
C PRO A 252 35.29 37.79 -0.19
N GLU A 253 34.92 37.54 1.07
CA GLU A 253 34.76 38.60 2.08
C GLU A 253 36.06 39.35 2.38
N GLU A 254 37.20 38.68 2.24
CA GLU A 254 38.52 39.25 2.51
C GLU A 254 38.89 40.38 1.54
N GLU A 255 38.24 40.46 0.38
CA GLU A 255 38.46 41.52 -0.59
C GLU A 255 37.59 42.77 -0.32
N CYS A 256 36.62 42.71 0.60
CA CYS A 256 35.82 43.89 0.96
C CYS A 256 36.67 44.96 1.66
N PRO A 257 36.47 46.25 1.35
CA PRO A 257 37.10 47.33 2.10
C PRO A 257 36.62 47.32 3.56
N PRO A 258 37.49 47.69 4.53
CA PRO A 258 37.17 47.68 5.96
C PRO A 258 36.16 48.76 6.38
N GLN A 259 35.88 49.73 5.49
CA GLN A 259 34.85 50.76 5.63
C GLN A 259 34.01 50.81 4.36
N ASP A 260 32.91 51.55 4.43
CA ASP A 260 31.96 51.79 3.35
C ASP A 260 32.71 52.30 2.11
N GLY A 261 32.64 51.55 1.03
CA GLY A 261 33.43 51.87 -0.15
C GLY A 261 33.27 50.88 -1.28
N CYS A 262 33.60 51.37 -2.47
CA CYS A 262 33.71 50.57 -3.69
C CYS A 262 35.17 50.51 -4.12
N ILE A 263 35.67 49.31 -4.43
CA ILE A 263 37.02 49.08 -4.93
C ILE A 263 36.99 48.46 -6.32
N ILE A 264 38.03 48.73 -7.10
CA ILE A 264 38.21 48.17 -8.43
C ILE A 264 39.11 46.95 -8.30
N LEU A 265 38.64 45.81 -8.77
CA LEU A 265 39.39 44.56 -8.76
C LEU A 265 39.79 44.23 -10.19
N SER A 266 41.10 44.21 -10.45
CA SER A 266 41.68 43.97 -11.77
C SER A 266 42.25 42.55 -11.93
N TYR A 267 41.90 41.62 -11.05
CA TYR A 267 42.45 40.26 -11.04
C TYR A 267 41.44 39.25 -11.59
N ILE A 268 41.76 38.74 -12.81
CA ILE A 268 41.27 37.51 -13.46
C ILE A 268 39.98 37.64 -14.29
N LYS A 269 40.10 37.30 -15.59
CA LYS A 269 39.11 37.18 -16.69
C LYS A 269 38.20 38.39 -16.99
N HIS A 270 37.84 39.21 -16.02
CA HIS A 270 36.98 40.39 -16.15
C HIS A 270 37.75 41.62 -15.66
N ASN A 271 38.51 42.25 -16.56
CA ASN A 271 39.43 43.35 -16.24
C ASN A 271 38.77 44.61 -15.64
N ASP A 272 37.44 44.66 -15.58
CA ASP A 272 36.64 45.85 -15.25
C ASP A 272 35.50 45.50 -14.25
N SER A 273 35.88 45.06 -13.05
CA SER A 273 34.97 44.64 -11.98
C SER A 273 34.99 45.59 -10.78
N LEU A 274 33.82 45.92 -10.24
CA LEU A 274 33.65 46.79 -9.08
C LEU A 274 33.04 46.00 -7.90
N LEU A 275 33.66 46.08 -6.72
CA LEU A 275 33.15 45.49 -5.47
C LEU A 275 32.77 46.61 -4.49
N CYS A 276 31.52 46.64 -4.06
CA CYS A 276 30.97 47.63 -3.13
C CYS A 276 30.48 46.96 -1.84
N CYS A 277 31.01 47.38 -0.68
CA CYS A 277 30.67 46.79 0.62
C CYS A 277 30.27 47.82 1.68
N HIS A 278 29.53 47.38 2.70
CA HIS A 278 29.25 48.11 3.95
C HIS A 278 28.36 49.36 3.84
N PHE A 279 27.52 49.49 2.81
CA PHE A 279 26.67 50.68 2.64
C PHE A 279 25.42 50.66 3.53
N GLU A 280 25.14 51.79 4.21
CA GLU A 280 23.97 51.96 5.07
C GLU A 280 22.69 52.35 4.31
N THR A 281 22.82 53.11 3.22
CA THR A 281 21.67 53.60 2.44
C THR A 281 21.88 53.38 0.95
N THR A 282 20.78 53.27 0.21
CA THR A 282 20.81 53.15 -1.26
C THR A 282 21.39 54.40 -1.92
N PHE A 283 21.17 55.58 -1.34
CA PHE A 283 21.70 56.85 -1.84
C PHE A 283 23.23 56.88 -1.81
N LEU A 284 23.84 56.51 -0.67
CA LEU A 284 25.31 56.48 -0.53
C LEU A 284 25.95 55.48 -1.50
N LEU A 285 25.30 54.32 -1.71
CA LEU A 285 25.75 53.34 -2.69
C LEU A 285 25.71 53.92 -4.11
N GLN A 286 24.63 54.60 -4.50
CA GLN A 286 24.50 55.23 -5.82
C GLN A 286 25.51 56.35 -6.04
N GLU A 287 25.73 57.19 -5.02
CA GLU A 287 26.73 58.27 -5.05
C GLU A 287 28.13 57.69 -5.22
N ALA A 288 28.52 56.71 -4.40
CA ALA A 288 29.82 56.05 -4.48
C ALA A 288 30.07 55.33 -5.81
N LEU A 289 29.03 54.67 -6.37
CA LEU A 289 29.06 54.09 -7.72
C LEU A 289 29.34 55.17 -8.77
N GLY A 290 28.63 56.30 -8.70
CA GLY A 290 28.80 57.42 -9.63
C GLY A 290 30.19 58.05 -9.54
N GLU A 291 30.73 58.24 -8.33
CA GLU A 291 32.06 58.78 -8.11
C GLU A 291 33.17 57.86 -8.62
N LYS A 292 33.12 56.56 -8.30
CA LYS A 292 34.12 55.60 -8.79
C LYS A 292 34.16 55.49 -10.30
N ILE A 293 33.02 55.64 -10.96
CA ILE A 293 32.96 55.63 -12.42
C ILE A 293 33.60 56.87 -13.03
N LYS A 294 33.42 58.05 -12.42
CA LYS A 294 34.14 59.26 -12.86
C LYS A 294 35.65 59.06 -12.71
N GLU A 295 36.09 58.54 -11.57
CA GLU A 295 37.51 58.22 -11.31
C GLU A 295 38.08 57.24 -12.35
N ILE A 296 37.33 56.18 -12.70
CA ILE A 296 37.76 55.21 -13.73
C ILE A 296 37.85 55.85 -15.11
N ASN A 297 36.87 56.66 -15.49
CA ASN A 297 36.88 57.36 -16.78
C ASN A 297 38.03 58.36 -16.88
N GLU A 298 38.46 58.95 -15.76
CA GLU A 298 39.64 59.82 -15.69
C GLU A 298 40.96 59.03 -15.81
N ILE A 299 41.05 57.86 -15.17
CA ILE A 299 42.27 57.02 -15.17
C ILE A 299 42.41 56.23 -16.49
N LYS A 300 41.31 55.74 -17.06
CA LYS A 300 41.25 54.94 -18.29
C LYS A 300 40.03 55.36 -19.14
N PRO A 301 40.17 56.40 -19.99
CA PRO A 301 39.08 56.81 -20.86
C PRO A 301 38.70 55.69 -21.85
N GLY A 302 37.41 55.32 -21.87
CA GLY A 302 36.85 54.31 -22.77
C GLY A 302 36.72 52.90 -22.20
N VAL A 303 37.06 52.68 -20.92
CA VAL A 303 36.84 51.41 -20.22
C VAL A 303 35.48 51.42 -19.53
N ASN A 304 34.62 50.48 -19.90
CA ASN A 304 33.29 50.33 -19.33
C ASN A 304 33.30 49.24 -18.26
N ILE A 305 32.78 49.54 -17.07
CA ILE A 305 32.57 48.52 -16.02
C ILE A 305 31.57 47.49 -16.53
N THR A 306 31.98 46.23 -16.54
CA THR A 306 31.15 45.11 -17.01
C THR A 306 30.65 44.23 -15.87
N ALA A 307 31.25 44.33 -14.68
CA ALA A 307 30.89 43.51 -13.53
C ALA A 307 30.73 44.34 -12.26
N LEU A 308 29.67 44.07 -11.49
CA LEU A 308 29.38 44.71 -10.22
C LEU A 308 29.05 43.66 -9.16
N HIS A 309 29.69 43.73 -8.00
CA HIS A 309 29.38 42.94 -6.81
C HIS A 309 29.03 43.86 -5.63
N ILE A 310 27.84 43.68 -5.05
CA ILE A 310 27.38 44.39 -3.86
C ILE A 310 27.27 43.40 -2.69
N ARG A 311 27.90 43.70 -1.55
CA ARG A 311 27.96 42.81 -0.37
C ARG A 311 27.78 43.58 0.94
N ASN A 312 27.27 42.90 1.96
CA ASN A 312 27.15 43.40 3.34
C ASN A 312 26.49 44.80 3.47
N VAL A 313 25.37 45.03 2.79
CA VAL A 313 24.58 46.26 2.90
C VAL A 313 23.56 46.19 4.03
N SER A 314 23.26 47.35 4.63
CA SER A 314 22.35 47.48 5.78
C SER A 314 20.96 48.02 5.42
N PHE A 315 20.69 48.35 4.15
CA PHE A 315 19.37 48.81 3.72
C PHE A 315 18.44 47.64 3.35
N TYR A 316 17.13 47.88 3.49
CA TYR A 316 16.08 46.85 3.32
C TYR A 316 15.73 46.55 1.85
N SER A 317 15.77 47.56 0.99
CA SER A 317 15.32 47.46 -0.41
C SER A 317 16.29 48.12 -1.38
N LEU A 318 16.45 47.55 -2.57
CA LEU A 318 17.21 48.14 -3.67
C LEU A 318 16.35 48.23 -4.92
N ASP A 319 16.34 49.39 -5.56
CA ASP A 319 15.81 49.55 -6.92
C ASP A 319 16.95 49.30 -7.92
N VAL A 320 16.88 48.19 -8.65
CA VAL A 320 17.92 47.83 -9.62
C VAL A 320 17.91 48.72 -10.85
N SER A 321 16.85 49.50 -11.06
CA SER A 321 16.77 50.46 -12.17
C SER A 321 17.87 51.52 -12.09
N ALA A 322 18.37 51.80 -10.87
CA ALA A 322 19.50 52.69 -10.64
C ALA A 322 20.81 52.17 -11.27
N LEU A 323 20.92 50.85 -11.48
CA LEU A 323 22.09 50.22 -12.09
C LEU A 323 22.05 50.26 -13.62
N ASN A 324 20.91 50.63 -14.23
CA ASN A 324 20.74 50.71 -15.68
C ASN A 324 21.57 51.79 -16.37
N ASN A 325 22.14 52.71 -15.59
CA ASN A 325 23.07 53.71 -16.12
C ASN A 325 24.41 53.09 -16.54
N PHE A 326 24.61 51.79 -16.29
CA PHE A 326 25.88 51.09 -16.45
C PHE A 326 25.75 49.86 -17.36
N PRO A 327 26.73 49.61 -18.27
CA PRO A 327 26.76 48.47 -19.19
C PRO A 327 27.21 47.16 -18.54
N LEU A 328 26.51 46.78 -17.48
CA LEU A 328 26.84 45.59 -16.68
C LEU A 328 26.44 44.31 -17.41
N GLN A 329 27.39 43.40 -17.56
CA GLN A 329 27.21 42.03 -18.03
C GLN A 329 27.04 41.04 -16.87
N PHE A 330 27.67 41.33 -15.71
CA PHE A 330 27.64 40.50 -14.52
C PHE A 330 27.20 41.34 -13.32
N VAL A 331 26.14 40.91 -12.63
CA VAL A 331 25.68 41.58 -11.41
C VAL A 331 25.52 40.55 -10.31
N SER A 332 26.25 40.76 -9.23
CA SER A 332 26.18 39.93 -8.02
C SER A 332 25.78 40.80 -6.84
N ILE A 333 24.77 40.38 -6.11
CA ILE A 333 24.33 41.01 -4.87
C ILE A 333 24.20 39.86 -3.88
N THR A 334 25.20 39.64 -3.03
CA THR A 334 25.26 38.44 -2.16
C THR A 334 25.62 38.79 -0.73
N ASP A 335 25.31 37.87 0.19
CA ASP A 335 25.67 37.97 1.61
C ASP A 335 25.13 39.24 2.30
N ASN A 336 23.97 39.72 1.87
CA ASN A 336 23.27 40.85 2.48
C ASN A 336 22.17 40.35 3.42
N SER A 337 22.43 40.37 4.72
CA SER A 337 21.51 39.84 5.74
C SER A 337 20.23 40.67 5.93
N VAL A 338 20.29 41.98 5.64
CA VAL A 338 19.18 42.93 5.83
C VAL A 338 18.33 43.10 4.57
N LEU A 339 18.94 42.96 3.38
CA LEU A 339 18.28 43.16 2.10
C LEU A 339 17.19 42.11 1.85
N ARG A 340 15.97 42.59 1.62
CA ARG A 340 14.77 41.75 1.47
C ARG A 340 14.00 41.97 0.17
N ASN A 341 14.04 43.18 -0.36
CA ASN A 341 13.26 43.57 -1.53
C ASN A 341 14.17 44.06 -2.67
N LEU A 342 14.11 43.40 -3.83
CA LEU A 342 14.65 43.94 -5.07
C LEU A 342 13.48 44.38 -5.97
N SER A 343 13.47 45.67 -6.29
CA SER A 343 12.43 46.31 -7.09
C SER A 343 12.98 46.92 -8.36
N GLY A 344 12.10 47.26 -9.31
CA GLY A 344 12.49 47.88 -10.57
C GLY A 344 12.82 46.87 -11.66
N GLN A 345 13.39 47.36 -12.77
CA GLN A 345 13.59 46.57 -13.98
C GLN A 345 14.94 46.89 -14.63
N PHE A 346 15.61 45.88 -15.19
CA PHE A 346 16.78 46.10 -16.03
C PHE A 346 16.37 46.63 -17.43
N ASN A 347 17.06 47.66 -17.94
CA ASN A 347 16.67 48.35 -19.19
C ASN A 347 17.08 47.61 -20.49
N GLN A 348 16.27 47.79 -21.56
CA GLN A 348 16.46 47.17 -22.89
C GLN A 348 17.69 47.67 -23.68
N PHE A 349 18.17 48.89 -23.43
CA PHE A 349 19.11 49.58 -24.33
C PHE A 349 20.52 48.95 -24.42
N GLN A 350 20.86 47.98 -23.56
CA GLN A 350 22.16 47.30 -23.56
C GLN A 350 22.05 45.76 -23.51
N SER A 351 20.90 45.18 -23.89
CA SER A 351 20.61 43.74 -23.82
C SER A 351 20.60 43.11 -22.41
N GLY A 352 20.84 43.91 -21.35
CA GLY A 352 20.86 43.51 -19.95
C GLY A 352 22.01 42.56 -19.56
N PRO A 353 22.15 42.25 -18.26
CA PRO A 353 23.21 41.38 -17.75
C PRO A 353 23.02 39.93 -18.20
N GLY A 354 24.14 39.26 -18.55
CA GLY A 354 24.15 37.84 -18.91
C GLY A 354 24.20 36.91 -17.70
N CYS A 355 24.66 37.40 -16.55
CA CYS A 355 24.78 36.63 -15.31
C CYS A 355 24.27 37.45 -14.12
N LEU A 356 23.29 36.92 -13.40
CA LEU A 356 22.72 37.52 -12.20
C LEU A 356 22.88 36.57 -11.01
N ASN A 357 23.56 37.01 -9.96
CA ASN A 357 23.71 36.24 -8.73
C ASN A 357 23.15 37.02 -7.54
N PHE A 358 21.99 36.61 -7.05
CA PHE A 358 21.34 37.16 -5.86
C PHE A 358 21.29 36.15 -4.71
N SER A 359 22.24 35.22 -4.67
CA SER A 359 22.31 34.20 -3.62
C SER A 359 22.66 34.75 -2.24
N THR A 360 22.40 33.94 -1.20
CA THR A 360 22.81 34.19 0.21
C THR A 360 22.33 35.52 0.81
N ASN A 361 21.17 36.02 0.37
CA ASN A 361 20.51 37.18 0.99
C ASN A 361 19.26 36.73 1.78
N ASN A 362 18.48 37.70 2.26
CA ASN A 362 17.21 37.47 2.94
C ASN A 362 16.01 37.90 2.10
N LEU A 363 16.11 37.74 0.77
CA LEU A 363 15.11 38.21 -0.18
C LEU A 363 13.78 37.46 0.00
N ASP A 364 12.70 38.20 0.16
CA ASP A 364 11.32 37.71 0.20
C ASP A 364 10.45 38.28 -0.93
N ILE A 365 10.80 39.47 -1.44
CA ILE A 365 10.11 40.17 -2.52
C ILE A 365 11.07 40.41 -3.69
N LEU A 366 10.69 39.91 -4.87
CA LEU A 366 11.31 40.22 -6.16
C LEU A 366 10.23 40.78 -7.08
N ASP A 367 10.51 41.90 -7.75
CA ASP A 367 9.59 42.43 -8.76
C ASP A 367 9.40 41.41 -9.88
N VAL A 368 8.13 41.11 -10.20
CA VAL A 368 7.75 40.08 -11.17
C VAL A 368 8.28 40.41 -12.58
N ASN A 369 8.42 41.70 -12.90
CA ASN A 369 8.89 42.17 -14.22
C ASN A 369 10.39 42.50 -14.23
N MET A 370 11.13 42.26 -13.15
CA MET A 370 12.54 42.61 -13.01
C MET A 370 13.41 42.11 -14.17
N LEU A 371 13.14 40.86 -14.60
CA LEU A 371 13.90 40.15 -15.62
C LEU A 371 13.26 40.22 -17.01
N LYS A 372 12.18 40.98 -17.15
CA LYS A 372 11.45 41.09 -18.41
C LYS A 372 12.32 41.82 -19.44
N ASN A 373 12.53 41.20 -20.60
CA ASN A 373 13.36 41.68 -21.72
C ASN A 373 14.89 41.63 -21.50
N ILE A 374 15.41 40.66 -20.74
CA ILE A 374 16.85 40.38 -20.64
C ILE A 374 17.21 39.17 -21.53
N ASP A 375 17.36 39.41 -22.83
CA ASP A 375 17.47 38.34 -23.83
C ASP A 375 18.81 37.59 -23.80
N LYS A 376 19.83 38.15 -23.12
CA LYS A 376 21.17 37.55 -22.99
C LYS A 376 21.39 36.79 -21.68
N LEU A 377 20.39 36.72 -20.81
CA LEU A 377 20.54 36.06 -19.51
C LEU A 377 20.80 34.56 -19.70
N GLN A 378 21.95 34.09 -19.19
CA GLN A 378 22.37 32.70 -19.24
C GLN A 378 22.39 32.06 -17.85
N PHE A 379 22.58 32.84 -16.79
CA PHE A 379 22.65 32.32 -15.43
C PHE A 379 21.95 33.22 -14.43
N LEU A 380 21.11 32.63 -13.59
CA LEU A 380 20.36 33.29 -12.53
C LEU A 380 20.44 32.46 -11.24
N ASP A 381 21.12 32.97 -10.22
CA ASP A 381 21.18 32.36 -8.90
C ASP A 381 20.34 33.15 -7.90
N LEU A 382 19.27 32.53 -7.43
CA LEU A 382 18.36 33.02 -6.38
C LEU A 382 18.46 32.15 -5.11
N SER A 383 19.51 31.33 -4.99
CA SER A 383 19.63 30.34 -3.94
C SER A 383 19.82 30.94 -2.54
N GLN A 384 19.44 30.18 -1.51
CA GLN A 384 19.60 30.54 -0.10
C GLN A 384 18.89 31.84 0.32
N ASN A 385 17.76 32.16 -0.32
CA ASN A 385 16.88 33.27 0.06
C ASN A 385 15.62 32.79 0.81
N ASN A 386 14.67 33.69 1.04
CA ASN A 386 13.38 33.42 1.67
C ASN A 386 12.19 33.67 0.72
N LEU A 387 12.39 33.39 -0.57
CA LEU A 387 11.41 33.68 -1.61
C LEU A 387 10.13 32.85 -1.43
N THR A 388 9.00 33.45 -1.83
CA THR A 388 7.68 32.79 -1.88
C THR A 388 7.17 32.65 -3.32
N SER A 389 7.46 33.65 -4.15
CA SER A 389 7.19 33.70 -5.58
C SER A 389 8.49 33.85 -6.37
N LEU A 390 8.45 33.49 -7.65
CA LEU A 390 9.58 33.62 -8.58
C LEU A 390 9.25 34.69 -9.64
N PRO A 391 10.25 35.43 -10.13
CA PRO A 391 10.02 36.42 -11.18
C PRO A 391 9.66 35.75 -12.51
N HIS A 392 9.04 36.50 -13.43
CA HIS A 392 8.87 36.03 -14.80
C HIS A 392 10.26 35.92 -15.45
N LEU A 393 10.63 34.70 -15.82
CA LEU A 393 11.86 34.46 -16.57
C LEU A 393 11.69 35.03 -17.99
N PRO A 394 12.77 35.60 -18.56
CA PRO A 394 12.73 36.07 -19.94
C PRO A 394 12.50 34.90 -20.91
N ASP A 395 11.87 35.18 -22.05
CA ASP A 395 11.66 34.22 -23.15
C ASP A 395 12.99 33.95 -23.88
N THR A 396 14.02 33.48 -23.18
CA THR A 396 15.32 33.15 -23.76
C THR A 396 15.33 31.72 -24.33
N ASN A 397 16.27 31.45 -25.24
CA ASN A 397 16.54 30.10 -25.74
C ASN A 397 16.93 29.16 -24.57
N ASP A 398 16.80 27.83 -24.74
CA ASP A 398 16.99 26.72 -23.76
C ASP A 398 18.31 26.69 -22.93
N THR A 399 19.12 27.75 -22.92
CA THR A 399 20.44 27.86 -22.29
C THR A 399 20.44 28.55 -20.92
N LEU A 400 19.29 28.95 -20.36
CA LEU A 400 19.24 29.62 -19.06
C LEU A 400 19.42 28.61 -17.91
N HIS A 401 20.45 28.82 -17.08
CA HIS A 401 20.69 28.11 -15.82
C HIS A 401 20.04 28.86 -14.66
N LEU A 402 19.25 28.16 -13.85
CA LEU A 402 18.51 28.71 -12.72
C LEU A 402 18.79 27.93 -11.44
N ASP A 403 19.29 28.62 -10.41
CA ASP A 403 19.41 28.07 -9.06
C ASP A 403 18.39 28.72 -8.11
N ILE A 404 17.49 27.93 -7.54
CA ILE A 404 16.52 28.38 -6.52
C ILE A 404 16.65 27.56 -5.22
N SER A 405 17.74 26.79 -5.07
CA SER A 405 17.95 25.91 -3.94
C SER A 405 18.03 26.68 -2.61
N GLY A 406 17.71 26.03 -1.49
CA GLY A 406 17.75 26.69 -0.17
C GLY A 406 16.60 27.66 0.14
N ASN A 407 15.75 28.01 -0.84
CA ASN A 407 14.51 28.74 -0.60
C ASN A 407 13.44 27.83 0.05
N LYS A 408 13.05 28.13 1.30
CA LYS A 408 12.19 27.22 2.07
C LYS A 408 10.70 27.35 1.77
N ASN A 409 10.27 28.48 1.21
CA ASN A 409 8.87 28.88 1.12
C ASN A 409 8.34 29.10 -0.31
N VAL A 410 9.16 28.86 -1.34
CA VAL A 410 8.76 29.01 -2.75
C VAL A 410 7.61 28.06 -3.05
N LEU A 411 6.51 28.58 -3.60
CA LEU A 411 5.31 27.80 -3.87
C LEU A 411 5.51 26.83 -5.04
N CYS A 412 5.03 25.58 -4.90
CA CYS A 412 5.14 24.57 -5.96
C CYS A 412 4.41 24.94 -7.25
N ASN A 413 3.39 25.79 -7.20
CA ASN A 413 2.69 26.25 -8.41
C ASN A 413 3.59 27.14 -9.29
N GLU A 414 4.42 27.97 -8.67
CA GLU A 414 5.38 28.85 -9.35
C GLU A 414 6.44 28.02 -10.07
N VAL A 415 7.04 27.06 -9.35
CA VAL A 415 8.04 26.15 -9.93
C VAL A 415 7.42 25.30 -11.04
N LYS A 416 6.19 24.83 -10.87
CA LYS A 416 5.46 24.05 -11.88
C LYS A 416 5.23 24.86 -13.16
N ALA A 417 4.91 26.15 -13.05
CA ALA A 417 4.72 27.02 -14.22
C ALA A 417 6.02 27.12 -15.05
N ILE A 418 7.16 27.31 -14.39
CA ILE A 418 8.48 27.36 -15.05
C ILE A 418 8.83 26.01 -15.70
N MET A 419 8.57 24.89 -15.01
CA MET A 419 8.82 23.55 -15.57
C MET A 419 7.93 23.19 -16.77
N MET A 420 6.79 23.87 -16.92
CA MET A 420 5.81 23.65 -18.01
C MET A 420 6.01 24.60 -19.19
N ALA A 421 6.89 25.59 -19.08
CA ALA A 421 7.23 26.49 -20.17
C ALA A 421 7.90 25.72 -21.32
N GLU A 422 7.67 26.17 -22.56
CA GLU A 422 8.30 25.56 -23.75
C GLU A 422 9.82 25.67 -23.69
N ASN A 423 10.34 26.84 -23.28
CA ASN A 423 11.77 27.10 -23.05
C ASN A 423 12.09 27.00 -21.55
N LYS A 424 12.06 25.79 -20.99
CA LYS A 424 12.36 25.59 -19.56
C LYS A 424 13.85 25.84 -19.26
N PRO A 425 14.22 26.48 -18.14
CA PRO A 425 15.62 26.62 -17.74
C PRO A 425 16.21 25.29 -17.24
N HIS A 426 17.53 25.19 -17.29
CA HIS A 426 18.28 24.14 -16.59
C HIS A 426 18.34 24.47 -15.09
N PHE A 427 17.82 23.58 -14.24
CA PHE A 427 17.85 23.80 -12.79
C PHE A 427 19.17 23.34 -12.19
N GLU A 428 19.93 24.28 -11.64
CA GLU A 428 21.12 23.97 -10.84
C GLU A 428 20.73 23.39 -9.48
N ARG A 429 21.50 22.41 -9.00
CA ARG A 429 21.26 21.71 -7.72
C ARG A 429 19.81 21.25 -7.54
N GLN A 430 19.23 20.69 -8.60
CA GLN A 430 17.84 20.23 -8.62
C GLN A 430 17.47 19.31 -7.44
N ASP A 431 18.35 18.36 -7.08
CA ASP A 431 18.15 17.43 -5.96
C ASP A 431 18.03 18.12 -4.59
N ASN A 432 18.57 19.34 -4.46
CA ASN A 432 18.53 20.15 -3.24
C ASN A 432 17.46 21.25 -3.28
N THR A 433 16.67 21.29 -4.35
CA THR A 433 15.59 22.26 -4.54
C THR A 433 14.27 21.69 -4.05
N TYR A 434 13.58 22.45 -3.20
CA TYR A 434 12.29 22.07 -2.63
C TYR A 434 11.28 23.18 -2.88
N CYS A 435 10.03 22.79 -3.11
CA CYS A 435 8.92 23.71 -3.16
C CYS A 435 7.90 23.40 -2.05
N SER A 436 7.19 24.43 -1.65
CA SER A 436 6.15 24.41 -0.63
C SER A 436 4.80 24.18 -1.30
N SER A 437 4.10 23.11 -0.91
CA SER A 437 2.72 22.89 -1.37
C SER A 437 1.80 23.91 -0.71
N SER A 438 1.21 24.81 -1.50
CA SER A 438 0.13 25.69 -1.06
C SER A 438 -1.04 24.86 -0.54
N GLN A 439 -1.51 25.19 0.66
CA GLN A 439 -2.63 24.52 1.32
C GLN A 439 -3.92 24.73 0.53
N THR A 440 -4.46 23.66 -0.05
CA THR A 440 -5.84 23.66 -0.57
C THR A 440 -6.70 22.54 0.00
N PHE A 441 -6.23 21.81 1.02
CA PHE A 441 -7.09 20.91 1.80
C PHE A 441 -7.37 21.52 3.18
N HIS A 442 -8.56 22.13 3.31
CA HIS A 442 -9.07 22.89 4.48
C HIS A 442 -9.05 22.17 5.85
N TRP A 443 -8.59 20.93 5.93
CA TRP A 443 -8.63 20.10 7.14
C TRP A 443 -7.25 19.74 7.72
N PHE A 444 -6.14 20.08 7.03
CA PHE A 444 -4.78 20.01 7.60
C PHE A 444 -3.92 21.19 7.15
N ASN A 445 -3.34 21.89 8.13
CA ASN A 445 -2.48 23.07 7.95
C ASN A 445 -0.98 22.67 7.94
N SER A 446 -0.59 21.58 7.26
CA SER A 446 0.84 21.25 7.09
C SER A 446 1.35 21.73 5.74
N THR A 447 2.41 22.53 5.79
CA THR A 447 3.15 22.94 4.60
C THR A 447 4.16 21.84 4.29
N GLU A 448 3.82 20.99 3.31
CA GLU A 448 4.72 19.93 2.87
C GLU A 448 5.78 20.47 1.92
N ARG A 449 7.02 20.02 2.11
CA ARG A 449 8.15 20.31 1.22
C ARG A 449 8.29 19.19 0.21
N ILE A 450 8.24 19.54 -1.07
CA ILE A 450 8.28 18.60 -2.18
C ILE A 450 9.61 18.80 -2.92
N PRO A 451 10.46 17.77 -3.05
CA PRO A 451 11.69 17.87 -3.83
C PRO A 451 11.37 18.03 -5.33
N LEU A 452 12.17 18.83 -6.01
CA LEU A 452 12.10 19.01 -7.45
C LEU A 452 12.77 17.81 -8.13
N LEU A 453 11.99 16.86 -8.65
CA LEU A 453 12.52 15.70 -9.39
C LEU A 453 12.21 15.86 -10.87
N GLU A 454 13.24 15.79 -11.73
CA GLU A 454 13.03 15.75 -13.16
C GLU A 454 12.35 14.43 -13.53
N LYS A 455 11.26 14.55 -14.27
CA LYS A 455 10.52 13.39 -14.74
C LYS A 455 11.10 12.94 -16.06
N VAL A 456 11.89 11.87 -16.01
CA VAL A 456 12.28 11.16 -17.24
C VAL A 456 11.07 10.36 -17.72
N CYS A 457 10.36 10.91 -18.71
CA CYS A 457 9.28 10.20 -19.36
C CYS A 457 9.80 9.03 -20.21
N PRO A 458 9.07 7.91 -20.30
CA PRO A 458 9.47 6.80 -21.14
C PRO A 458 9.55 7.25 -22.61
N GLN A 459 10.73 7.09 -23.19
CA GLN A 459 10.99 7.38 -24.59
C GLN A 459 11.89 6.28 -25.15
N GLY A 460 11.61 5.87 -26.38
CA GLY A 460 12.46 4.98 -27.17
C GLY A 460 12.81 5.64 -28.50
N HIS A 461 13.44 4.88 -29.39
CA HIS A 461 13.80 5.38 -30.72
C HIS A 461 12.58 5.83 -31.53
N ASP A 462 11.46 5.11 -31.41
CA ASP A 462 10.25 5.32 -32.24
C ASP A 462 9.02 5.75 -31.44
N TYR A 463 9.16 6.01 -30.13
CA TYR A 463 8.03 6.41 -29.29
C TYR A 463 8.41 7.42 -28.22
N LYS A 464 7.45 8.29 -27.88
CA LYS A 464 7.59 9.28 -26.81
C LYS A 464 6.29 9.36 -26.02
N CYS A 465 6.33 8.88 -24.78
CA CYS A 465 5.18 8.95 -23.89
C CYS A 465 5.04 10.36 -23.28
N LYS A 466 3.82 10.70 -22.88
CA LYS A 466 3.50 11.93 -22.16
C LYS A 466 3.38 11.64 -20.66
N CYS A 467 3.94 12.49 -19.80
CA CYS A 467 3.73 12.36 -18.35
C CYS A 467 3.21 13.64 -17.72
N GLU A 468 2.33 13.49 -16.75
CA GLU A 468 1.66 14.60 -16.08
C GLU A 468 1.68 14.44 -14.54
N THR A 469 1.76 15.54 -13.79
CA THR A 469 1.54 15.52 -12.32
C THR A 469 0.04 15.60 -12.05
N VAL A 470 -0.50 14.64 -11.32
CA VAL A 470 -1.94 14.62 -11.03
C VAL A 470 -2.26 15.20 -9.65
N ARG A 471 -1.72 14.62 -8.58
CA ARG A 471 -2.05 15.01 -7.20
C ARG A 471 -0.88 14.82 -6.26
N LEU A 472 -0.90 15.53 -5.13
CA LEU A 472 0.04 15.31 -4.04
C LEU A 472 -0.21 13.93 -3.41
N TYR A 473 0.85 13.16 -3.25
CA TYR A 473 0.86 11.82 -2.70
C TYR A 473 1.76 11.79 -1.45
N ILE A 474 1.14 11.51 -0.31
CA ILE A 474 1.80 11.48 1.00
C ILE A 474 1.69 10.06 1.55
N VAL A 475 2.83 9.42 1.77
CA VAL A 475 2.90 8.07 2.34
C VAL A 475 3.74 8.14 3.62
N PRO A 476 3.26 7.57 4.74
CA PRO A 476 4.05 7.52 5.97
C PRO A 476 5.43 6.89 5.73
N GLY A 477 6.49 7.60 6.13
CA GLY A 477 7.87 7.14 5.97
C GLY A 477 8.53 7.44 4.61
N ARG A 478 7.88 8.21 3.73
CA ARG A 478 8.45 8.68 2.46
C ARG A 478 8.26 10.19 2.30
N PRO A 479 9.16 10.88 1.57
CA PRO A 479 8.98 12.30 1.29
C PRO A 479 7.70 12.53 0.47
N PRO A 480 6.94 13.62 0.75
CA PRO A 480 5.80 14.03 -0.06
C PRO A 480 6.22 14.21 -1.52
N ALA A 481 5.45 13.66 -2.45
CA ALA A 481 5.75 13.75 -3.88
C ALA A 481 4.47 13.84 -4.71
N TYR A 482 4.55 14.37 -5.93
CA TYR A 482 3.42 14.31 -6.85
C TYR A 482 3.31 12.93 -7.49
N SER A 483 2.10 12.36 -7.51
CA SER A 483 1.82 11.16 -8.29
C SER A 483 1.88 11.49 -9.78
N VAL A 484 2.48 10.59 -10.57
CA VAL A 484 2.65 10.75 -12.01
C VAL A 484 1.65 9.87 -12.77
N GLN A 485 1.05 10.46 -13.80
CA GLN A 485 0.31 9.75 -14.83
C GLN A 485 1.17 9.68 -16.08
N VAL A 486 1.25 8.51 -16.70
CA VAL A 486 1.99 8.26 -17.93
C VAL A 486 1.03 7.77 -19.01
N ASP A 487 1.00 8.47 -20.14
CA ASP A 487 0.23 8.12 -21.32
C ASP A 487 1.17 7.76 -22.48
N CYS A 488 1.16 6.49 -22.83
CA CYS A 488 1.87 5.88 -23.94
C CYS A 488 0.89 5.32 -24.99
N SER A 489 -0.33 5.86 -25.08
CA SER A 489 -1.32 5.38 -26.03
C SER A 489 -0.97 5.70 -27.48
N GLY A 490 -1.26 4.77 -28.40
CA GLY A 490 -1.04 4.96 -29.84
C GLY A 490 0.44 5.01 -30.28
N GLN A 491 1.36 4.57 -29.43
CA GLN A 491 2.81 4.66 -29.63
C GLN A 491 3.43 3.43 -30.34
N ARG A 492 2.61 2.51 -30.86
CA ARG A 492 3.02 1.24 -31.51
C ARG A 492 3.92 0.34 -30.65
N LEU A 493 3.77 0.41 -29.33
CA LEU A 493 4.54 -0.38 -28.38
C LEU A 493 4.27 -1.87 -28.54
N THR A 494 5.32 -2.69 -28.57
CA THR A 494 5.22 -4.17 -28.55
C THR A 494 5.38 -4.75 -27.15
N ALA A 495 5.98 -3.99 -26.23
CA ALA A 495 6.19 -4.34 -24.84
C ALA A 495 5.95 -3.12 -23.93
N LEU A 496 5.77 -3.38 -22.63
CA LEU A 496 5.67 -2.34 -21.61
C LEU A 496 7.06 -1.65 -21.42
N PRO A 497 7.12 -0.32 -21.20
CA PRO A 497 8.39 0.39 -20.99
C PRO A 497 9.19 -0.12 -19.79
N GLU A 498 10.52 -0.19 -19.89
CA GLU A 498 11.35 -0.68 -18.77
C GLU A 498 11.46 0.33 -17.62
N LEU A 499 11.50 1.61 -17.97
CA LEU A 499 11.62 2.72 -17.03
C LEU A 499 10.29 3.47 -16.97
N LEU A 500 9.86 3.79 -15.76
CA LEU A 500 8.75 4.71 -15.49
C LEU A 500 9.23 5.78 -14.50
N PRO A 501 8.68 7.00 -14.57
CA PRO A 501 8.93 8.01 -13.55
C PRO A 501 8.62 7.49 -12.14
N ASN A 502 9.36 7.96 -11.14
CA ASN A 502 9.05 7.67 -9.75
C ASN A 502 7.63 8.14 -9.39
N ASN A 503 6.97 7.41 -8.49
CA ASN A 503 5.58 7.66 -8.08
C ASN A 503 4.56 7.61 -9.24
N THR A 504 4.81 6.78 -10.26
CA THR A 504 3.82 6.52 -11.33
C THR A 504 2.67 5.68 -10.77
N VAL A 505 1.47 6.25 -10.76
CA VAL A 505 0.25 5.62 -10.22
C VAL A 505 -0.74 5.26 -11.33
N HIS A 506 -0.69 5.98 -12.46
CA HIS A 506 -1.56 5.78 -13.60
C HIS A 506 -0.73 5.56 -14.86
N LEU A 507 -0.98 4.43 -15.55
CA LEU A 507 -0.35 4.10 -16.83
C LEU A 507 -1.41 3.75 -17.87
N ASN A 508 -1.42 4.48 -18.98
CA ASN A 508 -2.23 4.20 -20.16
C ASN A 508 -1.34 3.74 -21.32
N ILE A 509 -1.55 2.52 -21.82
CA ILE A 509 -0.85 1.93 -22.97
C ILE A 509 -1.85 1.47 -24.04
N SER A 510 -3.02 2.11 -24.13
CA SER A 510 -4.05 1.73 -25.09
C SER A 510 -3.63 1.92 -26.56
N ASN A 511 -4.25 1.16 -27.48
CA ASN A 511 -3.98 1.24 -28.91
C ASN A 511 -2.51 0.94 -29.28
N ASN A 512 -1.97 -0.15 -28.74
CA ASN A 512 -0.61 -0.61 -29.00
C ASN A 512 -0.62 -2.09 -29.43
N ASN A 513 0.57 -2.68 -29.59
CA ASN A 513 0.78 -4.05 -30.02
C ASN A 513 1.32 -4.94 -28.87
N VAL A 514 0.96 -4.65 -27.62
CA VAL A 514 1.45 -5.34 -26.43
C VAL A 514 0.71 -6.66 -26.23
N SER A 515 1.43 -7.73 -25.91
CA SER A 515 0.87 -9.07 -25.65
C SER A 515 1.10 -9.59 -24.23
N SER A 516 2.12 -9.09 -23.52
CA SER A 516 2.56 -9.59 -22.21
C SER A 516 2.41 -8.56 -21.10
N LEU A 517 1.93 -9.02 -19.94
CA LEU A 517 1.78 -8.22 -18.72
C LEU A 517 2.87 -8.50 -17.68
N THR A 518 3.87 -9.33 -17.99
CA THR A 518 4.92 -9.75 -17.03
C THR A 518 5.62 -8.57 -16.32
N PRO A 519 5.96 -7.45 -16.99
CA PRO A 519 6.60 -6.31 -16.33
C PRO A 519 5.79 -5.70 -15.17
N LEU A 520 4.45 -5.82 -15.15
CA LEU A 520 3.65 -5.37 -13.99
C LEU A 520 3.99 -6.11 -12.69
N VAL A 521 4.58 -7.30 -12.80
CA VAL A 521 4.90 -8.18 -11.67
C VAL A 521 6.40 -8.21 -11.39
N SER A 522 7.23 -8.30 -12.44
CA SER A 522 8.67 -8.46 -12.29
C SER A 522 9.43 -7.15 -12.06
N ASN A 523 8.91 -6.02 -12.55
CA ASN A 523 9.62 -4.74 -12.51
C ASN A 523 9.17 -3.86 -11.34
N LEU A 524 10.13 -3.42 -10.53
CA LEU A 524 9.89 -2.57 -9.36
C LEU A 524 9.24 -1.22 -9.70
N ALA A 525 9.46 -0.70 -10.91
CA ALA A 525 8.87 0.55 -11.39
C ALA A 525 7.32 0.50 -11.45
N TYR A 526 6.75 -0.70 -11.57
CA TYR A 526 5.30 -0.92 -11.71
C TYR A 526 4.58 -1.13 -10.37
N LYS A 527 5.32 -1.24 -9.26
CA LYS A 527 4.79 -1.60 -7.92
C LYS A 527 3.72 -0.64 -7.39
N GLU A 528 3.79 0.62 -7.81
CA GLU A 528 2.91 1.70 -7.33
C GLU A 528 1.72 1.97 -8.23
N ILE A 529 1.64 1.29 -9.39
CA ILE A 529 0.53 1.46 -10.30
C ILE A 529 -0.76 1.01 -9.62
N ARG A 530 -1.79 1.84 -9.72
CA ARG A 530 -3.15 1.58 -9.25
C ARG A 530 -4.16 1.67 -10.38
N VAL A 531 -3.87 2.44 -11.42
CA VAL A 531 -4.72 2.60 -12.61
C VAL A 531 -3.92 2.12 -13.81
N PHE A 532 -4.35 1.02 -14.42
CA PHE A 532 -3.70 0.46 -15.60
C PHE A 532 -4.74 0.28 -16.72
N ILE A 533 -4.50 0.97 -17.84
CA ILE A 533 -5.38 0.97 -19.01
C ILE A 533 -4.60 0.38 -20.19
N ALA A 534 -5.00 -0.79 -20.66
CA ALA A 534 -4.36 -1.51 -21.76
C ALA A 534 -5.37 -1.97 -22.82
N ASP A 535 -6.32 -1.09 -23.13
CA ASP A 535 -7.35 -1.34 -24.14
C ASP A 535 -6.76 -1.45 -25.55
N ASN A 536 -7.38 -2.24 -26.43
CA ASN A 536 -6.99 -2.39 -27.84
C ASN A 536 -5.50 -2.79 -27.99
N ASN A 537 -5.17 -3.97 -27.47
CA ASN A 537 -3.86 -4.63 -27.51
C ASN A 537 -4.03 -6.13 -27.85
N TYR A 538 -2.97 -6.94 -27.77
CA TYR A 538 -2.98 -8.38 -28.10
C TYR A 538 -2.83 -9.28 -26.86
N ILE A 539 -3.26 -8.82 -25.69
CA ILE A 539 -3.13 -9.58 -24.43
C ILE A 539 -4.09 -10.77 -24.47
N SER A 540 -3.56 -11.98 -24.24
CA SER A 540 -4.34 -13.23 -24.34
C SER A 540 -4.69 -13.86 -22.99
N SER A 541 -3.99 -13.50 -21.91
CA SER A 541 -4.22 -14.04 -20.57
C SER A 541 -3.78 -13.08 -19.47
N ILE A 542 -4.44 -13.18 -18.31
CA ILE A 542 -4.07 -12.46 -17.08
C ILE A 542 -3.37 -13.37 -16.05
N LEU A 543 -3.07 -14.63 -16.38
CA LEU A 543 -2.47 -15.60 -15.47
C LEU A 543 -1.15 -15.11 -14.84
N ASN A 544 -0.35 -14.37 -15.60
CA ASN A 544 0.92 -13.82 -15.13
C ASN A 544 0.78 -12.89 -13.92
N LEU A 545 -0.43 -12.35 -13.68
CA LEU A 545 -0.71 -11.49 -12.56
C LEU A 545 -1.01 -12.26 -11.26
N GLU A 546 -1.05 -13.59 -11.29
CA GLU A 546 -1.30 -14.43 -10.12
C GLU A 546 -0.29 -14.14 -8.98
N GLY A 547 -0.82 -13.89 -7.78
CA GLY A 547 0.00 -13.60 -6.60
C GLY A 547 0.64 -12.20 -6.55
N SER A 548 0.56 -11.42 -7.64
CA SER A 548 1.13 -10.07 -7.72
C SER A 548 0.49 -9.10 -6.72
N ASP A 549 1.25 -8.08 -6.32
CA ASP A 549 0.74 -6.99 -5.47
C ASP A 549 -0.20 -6.06 -6.23
N PHE A 550 -0.04 -5.97 -7.56
CA PHE A 550 -0.93 -5.20 -8.43
C PHE A 550 -2.38 -5.69 -8.31
N ILE A 551 -2.64 -7.00 -8.45
CA ILE A 551 -3.98 -7.60 -8.34
C ILE A 551 -4.65 -7.36 -6.98
N LYS A 552 -3.87 -7.11 -5.93
CA LYS A 552 -4.39 -6.82 -4.58
C LYS A 552 -4.72 -5.34 -4.37
N THR A 553 -4.15 -4.45 -5.16
CA THR A 553 -4.12 -3.00 -4.86
C THR A 553 -4.69 -2.12 -5.98
N PHE A 554 -4.94 -2.64 -7.19
CA PHE A 554 -5.45 -1.82 -8.29
C PHE A 554 -6.80 -1.18 -7.98
N ASN A 555 -6.96 0.06 -8.43
CA ASN A 555 -8.22 0.80 -8.45
C ASN A 555 -8.92 0.64 -9.80
N VAL A 556 -8.17 0.59 -10.91
CA VAL A 556 -8.75 0.40 -12.25
C VAL A 556 -7.83 -0.51 -13.07
N LEU A 557 -8.42 -1.55 -13.65
CA LEU A 557 -7.79 -2.42 -14.64
C LEU A 557 -8.67 -2.49 -15.89
N SER A 558 -8.21 -1.93 -17.00
CA SER A 558 -8.93 -1.96 -18.28
C SER A 558 -8.16 -2.81 -19.29
N LEU A 559 -8.82 -3.86 -19.78
CA LEU A 559 -8.29 -4.81 -20.79
C LEU A 559 -9.28 -4.95 -21.95
N ARG A 560 -10.02 -3.89 -22.29
CA ARG A 560 -11.06 -3.96 -23.32
C ARG A 560 -10.46 -4.22 -24.69
N LYS A 561 -11.21 -4.91 -25.56
CA LYS A 561 -10.80 -5.17 -26.97
C LYS A 561 -9.39 -5.80 -27.06
N ASN A 562 -9.16 -6.85 -26.29
CA ASN A 562 -7.94 -7.66 -26.34
C ASN A 562 -8.26 -9.07 -26.89
N ASN A 563 -7.28 -9.98 -26.82
CA ASN A 563 -7.39 -11.35 -27.31
C ASN A 563 -7.62 -12.37 -26.18
N LEU A 564 -8.27 -11.95 -25.09
CA LEU A 564 -8.55 -12.85 -23.97
C LEU A 564 -9.47 -13.99 -24.43
N LYS A 565 -9.03 -15.24 -24.25
CA LYS A 565 -9.82 -16.44 -24.57
C LYS A 565 -10.47 -17.05 -23.35
N THR A 566 -9.85 -16.98 -22.18
CA THR A 566 -10.40 -17.49 -20.94
C THR A 566 -10.15 -16.50 -19.82
N LEU A 567 -10.93 -16.58 -18.74
CA LEU A 567 -10.78 -15.72 -17.57
C LEU A 567 -10.54 -16.59 -16.31
N PRO A 568 -9.31 -16.64 -15.77
CA PRO A 568 -9.02 -17.33 -14.52
C PRO A 568 -9.57 -16.52 -13.32
N THR A 569 -10.86 -16.71 -13.01
CA THR A 569 -11.58 -15.94 -11.99
C THR A 569 -11.02 -16.08 -10.58
N TYR A 570 -10.32 -17.18 -10.29
CA TYR A 570 -9.71 -17.44 -8.99
C TYR A 570 -8.65 -16.40 -8.60
N ILE A 571 -7.92 -15.82 -9.58
CA ILE A 571 -6.93 -14.76 -9.36
C ILE A 571 -7.57 -13.50 -8.76
N LEU A 572 -8.83 -13.24 -9.13
CA LEU A 572 -9.58 -12.04 -8.76
C LEU A 572 -10.52 -12.25 -7.56
N SER A 573 -10.66 -13.50 -7.09
CA SER A 573 -11.64 -13.90 -6.06
C SER A 573 -11.55 -13.12 -4.74
N ASN A 574 -10.34 -12.71 -4.34
CA ASN A 574 -10.09 -11.96 -3.10
C ASN A 574 -9.80 -10.48 -3.34
N THR A 575 -9.75 -10.04 -4.61
CA THR A 575 -9.40 -8.67 -4.97
C THR A 575 -10.50 -7.71 -4.52
N PHE A 576 -11.74 -8.01 -4.87
CA PHE A 576 -12.88 -7.12 -4.64
C PHE A 576 -13.34 -7.06 -3.18
N ASP A 577 -12.98 -8.07 -2.38
CA ASP A 577 -13.20 -8.07 -0.93
C ASP A 577 -12.26 -7.11 -0.19
N ARG A 578 -11.05 -6.91 -0.72
CA ARG A 578 -10.00 -6.08 -0.09
C ARG A 578 -10.05 -4.63 -0.53
N ASN A 579 -10.40 -4.37 -1.79
CA ASN A 579 -10.48 -3.03 -2.34
C ASN A 579 -11.86 -2.81 -2.98
N VAL A 580 -12.77 -2.20 -2.20
CA VAL A 580 -14.14 -1.92 -2.62
C VAL A 580 -14.24 -0.90 -3.77
N ASN A 581 -13.16 -0.18 -4.06
CA ASN A 581 -13.10 0.81 -5.13
C ASN A 581 -12.51 0.27 -6.44
N SER A 582 -12.09 -1.00 -6.48
CA SER A 582 -11.56 -1.62 -7.70
C SER A 582 -12.62 -1.66 -8.80
N LYS A 583 -12.24 -1.23 -10.00
CA LYS A 583 -13.05 -1.29 -11.21
C LYS A 583 -12.28 -2.06 -12.27
N MET A 584 -12.98 -2.94 -12.97
CA MET A 584 -12.40 -3.76 -14.04
C MET A 584 -13.24 -3.62 -15.30
N TYR A 585 -12.55 -3.56 -16.45
CA TYR A 585 -13.18 -3.52 -17.76
C TYR A 585 -12.63 -4.63 -18.66
N LEU A 586 -13.51 -5.47 -19.19
CA LEU A 586 -13.22 -6.69 -19.96
C LEU A 586 -14.00 -6.74 -21.28
N GLY A 587 -14.81 -5.75 -21.58
CA GLY A 587 -15.69 -5.71 -22.74
C GLY A 587 -14.94 -5.81 -24.07
N LEU A 588 -15.66 -6.23 -25.10
CA LEU A 588 -15.16 -6.44 -26.47
C LEU A 588 -14.06 -7.51 -26.58
N ASN A 589 -13.82 -8.30 -25.54
CA ASN A 589 -13.06 -9.54 -25.64
C ASN A 589 -13.98 -10.68 -26.09
N LYS A 590 -13.43 -11.59 -26.90
CA LYS A 590 -14.13 -12.79 -27.39
C LYS A 590 -13.60 -14.03 -26.69
N LEU A 591 -14.25 -14.40 -25.57
CA LEU A 591 -13.91 -15.58 -24.79
C LEU A 591 -14.32 -16.86 -25.52
N HIS A 592 -13.57 -17.93 -25.30
CA HIS A 592 -13.94 -19.27 -25.73
C HIS A 592 -14.95 -19.87 -24.75
N CYS A 593 -16.22 -19.97 -25.18
CA CYS A 593 -17.30 -20.36 -24.30
C CYS A 593 -17.48 -21.88 -24.28
N ASP A 594 -17.20 -22.47 -23.14
CA ASP A 594 -17.33 -23.89 -22.82
C ASP A 594 -18.23 -24.11 -21.58
N CYS A 595 -18.35 -25.35 -21.13
CA CYS A 595 -19.16 -25.66 -19.95
C CYS A 595 -18.62 -24.95 -18.68
N ASN A 596 -17.30 -24.76 -18.56
CA ASN A 596 -16.69 -23.99 -17.48
C ASN A 596 -17.09 -22.51 -17.55
N THR A 597 -17.15 -21.94 -18.75
CA THR A 597 -17.60 -20.57 -18.97
C THR A 597 -19.04 -20.39 -18.55
N ALA A 598 -19.93 -21.32 -18.92
CA ALA A 598 -21.34 -21.30 -18.54
C ALA A 598 -21.56 -21.49 -17.03
N GLN A 599 -20.79 -22.37 -16.37
CA GLN A 599 -20.97 -22.68 -14.95
C GLN A 599 -20.25 -21.73 -14.00
N ILE A 600 -19.04 -21.29 -14.35
CA ILE A 600 -18.14 -20.56 -13.45
C ILE A 600 -18.01 -19.09 -13.87
N ILE A 601 -17.56 -18.83 -15.10
CA ILE A 601 -17.24 -17.47 -15.54
C ILE A 601 -18.51 -16.60 -15.61
N LYS A 602 -19.58 -17.12 -16.20
CA LYS A 602 -20.90 -16.48 -16.24
C LYS A 602 -21.36 -16.09 -14.84
N MET A 603 -21.39 -17.05 -13.91
CA MET A 603 -21.82 -16.80 -12.52
C MET A 603 -20.93 -15.80 -11.80
N TRP A 604 -19.63 -15.86 -12.04
CA TRP A 604 -18.67 -14.92 -11.47
C TRP A 604 -18.87 -13.50 -12.00
N LEU A 605 -19.08 -13.32 -13.31
CA LEU A 605 -19.37 -12.02 -13.91
C LEU A 605 -20.67 -11.42 -13.37
N PHE A 606 -21.73 -12.23 -13.23
CA PHE A 606 -22.99 -11.78 -12.62
C PHE A 606 -22.82 -11.34 -11.17
N THR A 607 -22.12 -12.13 -10.36
CA THR A 607 -21.90 -11.83 -8.94
C THR A 607 -21.07 -10.56 -8.76
N ASN A 608 -20.16 -10.28 -9.70
CA ASN A 608 -19.22 -9.16 -9.63
C ASN A 608 -19.59 -7.98 -10.56
N LYS A 609 -20.84 -7.85 -11.02
CA LYS A 609 -21.31 -6.76 -11.90
C LYS A 609 -21.08 -5.34 -11.34
N LYS A 610 -20.90 -5.19 -10.03
CA LYS A 610 -20.53 -3.92 -9.39
C LYS A 610 -19.08 -3.50 -9.69
N TYR A 611 -18.18 -4.47 -9.86
CA TYR A 611 -16.75 -4.26 -10.03
C TYR A 611 -16.33 -4.38 -11.50
N VAL A 612 -16.92 -5.32 -12.24
CA VAL A 612 -16.75 -5.44 -13.69
C VAL A 612 -17.89 -4.65 -14.34
N LEU A 613 -17.57 -3.49 -14.91
CA LEU A 613 -18.60 -2.50 -15.30
C LEU A 613 -19.18 -2.76 -16.70
N ASP A 614 -18.43 -3.43 -17.58
CA ASP A 614 -18.78 -3.70 -18.98
C ASP A 614 -19.00 -5.21 -19.24
N VAL A 615 -19.58 -5.90 -18.26
CA VAL A 615 -19.92 -7.34 -18.34
C VAL A 615 -20.79 -7.66 -19.55
N GLU A 616 -21.65 -6.73 -19.97
CA GLU A 616 -22.58 -6.90 -21.10
C GLU A 616 -21.87 -6.92 -22.46
N ASP A 617 -20.64 -6.41 -22.52
CA ASP A 617 -19.84 -6.36 -23.75
C ASP A 617 -18.90 -7.57 -23.91
N VAL A 618 -18.94 -8.54 -22.99
CA VAL A 618 -18.10 -9.75 -23.06
C VAL A 618 -18.79 -10.81 -23.92
N LEU A 619 -18.16 -11.16 -25.04
CA LEU A 619 -18.74 -12.00 -26.10
C LEU A 619 -18.10 -13.39 -26.13
N CYS A 620 -18.85 -14.38 -26.63
CA CYS A 620 -18.31 -15.67 -27.01
C CYS A 620 -17.65 -15.62 -28.40
N ASP A 621 -16.59 -16.41 -28.63
CA ASP A 621 -15.93 -16.52 -29.93
C ASP A 621 -16.54 -17.60 -30.83
N ASN A 622 -17.02 -18.68 -30.22
CA ASN A 622 -17.61 -19.87 -30.83
C ASN A 622 -19.15 -19.82 -30.89
N PHE A 623 -19.77 -18.90 -30.14
CA PHE A 623 -21.20 -18.64 -30.17
C PHE A 623 -21.46 -17.15 -30.42
N LYS A 624 -22.57 -16.82 -31.08
CA LYS A 624 -22.99 -15.42 -31.33
C LYS A 624 -23.76 -14.81 -30.14
N GLU A 625 -23.39 -15.18 -28.93
CA GLU A 625 -24.07 -14.78 -27.70
C GLU A 625 -23.10 -14.08 -26.74
N ARG A 626 -23.66 -13.28 -25.83
CA ARG A 626 -22.92 -12.70 -24.70
C ARG A 626 -22.67 -13.77 -23.67
N VAL A 627 -21.53 -13.70 -22.97
CA VAL A 627 -21.18 -14.69 -21.92
C VAL A 627 -22.25 -14.74 -20.81
N ILE A 628 -22.86 -13.61 -20.50
CA ILE A 628 -23.96 -13.53 -19.52
C ILE A 628 -25.25 -14.19 -19.98
N ASP A 629 -25.49 -14.28 -21.29
CA ASP A 629 -26.71 -14.89 -21.84
C ASP A 629 -26.54 -16.38 -22.13
N LEU A 630 -25.30 -16.88 -22.12
CA LEU A 630 -24.94 -18.25 -22.50
C LEU A 630 -25.81 -19.32 -21.80
N ASP A 631 -26.54 -20.12 -22.57
CA ASP A 631 -27.32 -21.23 -22.02
C ASP A 631 -26.40 -22.39 -21.60
N LYS A 632 -26.49 -22.80 -20.34
CA LYS A 632 -25.75 -23.94 -19.79
C LYS A 632 -26.07 -25.23 -20.56
N ASN A 633 -27.32 -25.44 -20.99
CA ASN A 633 -27.73 -26.67 -21.67
C ASN A 633 -27.15 -26.79 -23.09
N LEU A 634 -26.85 -25.65 -23.72
CA LEU A 634 -26.25 -25.62 -25.06
C LEU A 634 -24.78 -26.06 -25.04
N VAL A 635 -24.07 -25.77 -23.94
CA VAL A 635 -22.60 -25.91 -23.86
C VAL A 635 -22.15 -27.06 -22.95
N CYS A 636 -22.90 -27.35 -21.88
CA CYS A 636 -22.63 -28.49 -21.01
C CYS A 636 -23.39 -29.72 -21.51
N MET A 637 -22.70 -30.62 -22.22
CA MET A 637 -23.21 -31.97 -22.40
C MET A 637 -23.24 -32.67 -21.03
N THR A 638 -24.40 -32.72 -20.39
CA THR A 638 -24.62 -33.65 -19.30
C THR A 638 -24.62 -35.05 -19.90
N GLN A 639 -23.50 -35.78 -19.79
CA GLN A 639 -23.57 -37.24 -19.91
C GLN A 639 -24.65 -37.70 -18.93
N ARG A 640 -25.68 -38.39 -19.41
CA ARG A 640 -26.66 -39.06 -18.55
C ARG A 640 -25.90 -40.16 -17.78
N VAL A 641 -25.32 -39.80 -16.65
CA VAL A 641 -24.54 -40.72 -15.81
C VAL A 641 -25.49 -41.71 -15.14
N TRP A 642 -24.96 -42.90 -14.85
CA TRP A 642 -25.53 -44.12 -14.29
C TRP A 642 -26.51 -44.00 -13.09
N THR A 643 -26.78 -42.81 -12.57
CA THR A 643 -27.70 -42.55 -11.45
C THR A 643 -29.13 -42.97 -11.73
N ASP A 644 -29.60 -42.96 -12.98
CA ASP A 644 -30.92 -43.49 -13.32
C ASP A 644 -31.00 -45.01 -13.10
N TYR A 645 -29.89 -45.73 -13.32
CA TYR A 645 -29.81 -47.18 -13.10
C TYR A 645 -29.78 -47.58 -11.62
N ILE A 646 -29.31 -46.69 -10.74
CA ILE A 646 -29.29 -46.94 -9.29
C ILE A 646 -30.71 -47.11 -8.74
N TYR A 647 -31.69 -46.33 -9.24
CA TYR A 647 -33.08 -46.48 -8.83
C TYR A 647 -33.68 -47.84 -9.22
N TYR A 648 -33.35 -48.35 -10.41
CA TYR A 648 -33.78 -49.68 -10.84
C TYR A 648 -33.13 -50.80 -10.01
N ILE A 649 -31.85 -50.65 -9.64
CA ILE A 649 -31.16 -51.62 -8.77
C ILE A 649 -31.76 -51.62 -7.35
N ILE A 650 -32.03 -50.44 -6.78
CA ILE A 650 -32.68 -50.31 -5.47
C ILE A 650 -34.08 -50.94 -5.50
N ALA A 651 -34.86 -50.67 -6.54
CA ALA A 651 -36.19 -51.27 -6.72
C ALA A 651 -36.11 -52.80 -6.79
N GLY A 652 -35.13 -53.34 -7.53
CA GLY A 652 -34.87 -54.78 -7.59
C GLY A 652 -34.50 -55.39 -6.23
N GLN A 653 -33.65 -54.72 -5.45
CA GLN A 653 -33.26 -55.19 -4.11
C GLN A 653 -34.44 -55.18 -3.13
N VAL A 654 -35.28 -54.13 -3.17
CA VAL A 654 -36.48 -54.05 -2.33
C VAL A 654 -37.47 -55.15 -2.69
N ALA A 655 -37.69 -55.42 -3.98
CA ALA A 655 -38.56 -56.51 -4.43
C ALA A 655 -38.05 -57.88 -3.95
N LEU A 656 -36.75 -58.12 -4.04
CA LEU A 656 -36.14 -59.38 -3.58
C LEU A 656 -36.24 -59.55 -2.07
N LEU A 657 -36.05 -58.47 -1.29
CA LEU A 657 -36.24 -58.47 0.16
C LEU A 657 -37.69 -58.79 0.53
N LEU A 658 -38.67 -58.16 -0.14
CA LEU A 658 -40.08 -58.43 0.11
C LEU A 658 -40.44 -59.89 -0.18
N LEU A 659 -39.95 -60.45 -1.30
CA LEU A 659 -40.14 -61.88 -1.60
C LEU A 659 -39.55 -62.79 -0.53
N LEU A 660 -38.37 -62.46 -0.01
CA LEU A 660 -37.70 -63.23 1.04
C LEU A 660 -38.48 -63.16 2.36
N VAL A 661 -38.92 -61.97 2.76
CA VAL A 661 -39.76 -61.78 3.96
C VAL A 661 -41.08 -62.52 3.82
N SER A 662 -41.77 -62.39 2.68
CA SER A 662 -43.01 -63.12 2.40
C SER A 662 -42.80 -64.62 2.46
N LYS A 663 -41.68 -65.14 1.92
CA LYS A 663 -41.36 -66.57 1.98
C LYS A 663 -41.09 -67.05 3.41
N VAL A 664 -40.34 -66.28 4.19
CA VAL A 664 -40.06 -66.59 5.60
C VAL A 664 -41.35 -66.55 6.42
N SER A 665 -42.21 -65.55 6.21
CA SER A 665 -43.51 -65.46 6.88
C SER A 665 -44.42 -66.64 6.52
N TYR A 666 -44.44 -67.05 5.24
CA TYR A 666 -45.18 -68.23 4.79
C TYR A 666 -44.66 -69.50 5.46
N ASP A 667 -43.34 -69.71 5.46
CA ASP A 667 -42.71 -70.88 6.07
C ASP A 667 -42.94 -70.93 7.59
N TYR A 668 -42.89 -69.79 8.27
CA TYR A 668 -43.23 -69.68 9.68
C TYR A 668 -44.70 -70.03 9.95
N TRP A 669 -45.61 -69.55 9.10
CA TRP A 669 -47.04 -69.86 9.23
C TRP A 669 -47.32 -71.35 9.00
N VAL A 670 -46.71 -71.97 7.99
CA VAL A 670 -46.82 -73.41 7.73
C VAL A 670 -46.26 -74.22 8.91
N PHE A 671 -45.10 -73.84 9.45
CA PHE A 671 -44.53 -74.49 10.63
C PHE A 671 -45.48 -74.40 11.83
N LYS A 672 -46.06 -73.22 12.09
CA LYS A 672 -46.97 -73.02 13.22
C LYS A 672 -48.29 -73.80 13.09
N THR A 673 -48.76 -74.01 11.87
CA THR A 673 -50.04 -74.71 11.61
C THR A 673 -49.89 -76.22 11.47
N THR A 674 -48.76 -76.70 10.93
CA THR A 674 -48.57 -78.11 10.58
C THR A 674 -47.48 -78.83 11.40
N GLY A 675 -46.60 -78.09 12.08
CA GLY A 675 -45.46 -78.63 12.85
C GLY A 675 -44.26 -79.08 11.99
N TYR A 676 -44.38 -79.05 10.66
CA TYR A 676 -43.29 -79.45 9.77
C TYR A 676 -42.32 -78.29 9.52
N LEU A 677 -41.01 -78.56 9.67
CA LEU A 677 -39.97 -77.59 9.33
C LEU A 677 -39.89 -77.35 7.82
N PRO A 678 -39.55 -76.12 7.38
CA PRO A 678 -39.31 -75.81 5.98
C PRO A 678 -38.22 -76.69 5.38
N TRP A 679 -38.33 -77.05 4.09
CA TRP A 679 -37.43 -77.98 3.41
C TRP A 679 -35.92 -77.76 3.66
N PRO A 680 -35.37 -76.51 3.64
CA PRO A 680 -33.95 -76.28 3.92
C PRO A 680 -33.56 -76.63 5.36
N ALA A 681 -34.43 -76.35 6.34
CA ALA A 681 -34.19 -76.65 7.74
C ALA A 681 -34.34 -78.16 8.03
N SER A 682 -35.23 -78.85 7.32
CA SER A 682 -35.39 -80.31 7.43
C SER A 682 -34.18 -81.11 6.90
N LYS A 683 -33.32 -80.46 6.11
CA LYS A 683 -32.12 -81.04 5.49
C LYS A 683 -30.81 -80.55 6.11
N MET A 684 -30.85 -79.75 7.17
CA MET A 684 -29.64 -79.39 7.90
C MET A 684 -29.04 -80.63 8.59
N PRO A 685 -27.74 -80.90 8.43
CA PRO A 685 -27.08 -81.99 9.15
C PRO A 685 -27.18 -81.73 10.66
N LYS A 686 -27.60 -82.74 11.43
CA LYS A 686 -27.62 -82.68 12.90
C LYS A 686 -26.23 -82.33 13.40
N MET A 687 -26.13 -81.40 14.35
CA MET A 687 -24.84 -81.03 14.93
C MET A 687 -24.39 -82.13 15.91
N PRO A 688 -23.08 -82.32 16.14
CA PRO A 688 -22.55 -83.40 16.99
C PRO A 688 -23.11 -83.42 18.42
N CYS A 689 -23.68 -82.30 18.89
CA CYS A 689 -24.26 -82.14 20.22
C CYS A 689 -25.68 -82.72 20.36
N ASP A 690 -26.38 -83.02 19.26
CA ASP A 690 -27.75 -83.55 19.31
C ASP A 690 -27.80 -85.02 19.78
N TRP A 691 -26.66 -85.71 19.79
CA TRP A 691 -26.51 -87.09 20.29
C TRP A 691 -26.43 -87.19 21.82
N LEU A 692 -26.27 -86.07 22.54
CA LEU A 692 -26.11 -86.06 24.00
C LEU A 692 -27.44 -86.07 24.78
N PHE A 693 -28.58 -85.93 24.10
CA PHE A 693 -29.90 -85.86 24.71
C PHE A 693 -30.89 -86.93 24.24
N GLU A 694 -30.44 -87.90 23.43
CA GLU A 694 -31.16 -89.14 23.13
C GLU A 694 -30.49 -90.31 23.89
N SER A 695 -30.66 -90.34 25.22
CA SER A 695 -30.42 -91.52 26.07
C SER A 695 -31.41 -91.60 27.22
#